data_AF-A0A7V5BNY7-F1
#
_entry.id   AF-A0A7V5BNY7-F1
#
_cell.length_a   1.000
_cell.length_b   1.000
_cell.length_c   1.000
_cell.angle_alpha   90.00
_cell.angle_beta   90.00
_cell.angle_gamma   90.00
#
_symmetry.space_group_name_H-M   'P 1'
#
loop_
_entity.id
_entity.type
_entity.pdbx_description
1 polymer ?
#
loop_
_entity_poly.entity_id
_entity_poly.type
_entity_poly.pdbx_seq_one_letter_code
_entity_poly.pdbx_strand_id
1 'polypeptide(L)'
;MTAKEPQSASPKSILDSPAVIFFRLNWEKIAWIVLVLMAFILRVYDVGARTMSHDESLHTTYSYNLYNGTGFRHDPLMHGPLLFHLTALSYFIFGPSDFSARFPVVLLGTGVVAMLWWARPWLGKLGALLAALMITLSPSLLFHSRYIRHDLYAIFFALAVIILIFQYIQKGDRKFLVAMAAMLGLLYTTKEVAFIYVIILIGYLVIVLLGRLLMGNWSQKGYKWPFLALLAVGGLFLVYAMYEAIHSPVGQVARSNSLGIPVWPLAVLGGLMIATALWLMFQGFGGGQVHRWREWDVTVWVVTLSGPLFAAFFIKMFGGNPSSIDFDNPLARDTLIAIFVFVFMWALFTALGGLWAASQRQLYAYLGGLGLYYGLMLLFFTTFFTNGAGVATGLVGALGYWLSQQEVARGGQPWFYYFMLVPLYEFIPMLLSGVATIGILIRAFRGQPIDASLPDDIAAPPSVRHLWLLYLVWWIALTWGAYTWAGEKMPWLTTHFALPMSLLAGWWLAWKLKALDWRAVWNQGGLWLLLGTPLFLVVFYQVAQKRPFQGKSLEALSQTMATLIGLIVLIGLGWFLYRRMQSLGWGLSLRLALLSLLGVLGLFWVRTSFLLTYVNYDYPIEPLVYAHGTPDIKIVVNDLREISRRTVGENALAFVYDNETTWPFEWYFRDFPNKKFVGAGITREALKDAPVVLVGIENEGKARPFLGKKYYRIEYRQIWWPKETYKQLVDGVPQPDGTVLKGWSLLWSWIKDPQARKVFWDIVIYRKYQQPIADWSPADHFVMFIRKDIAAQVWDLTTLPALAEEGAISADPFEDKYLDHPAVQIVGGPGQLTTPRNMAVAEDGRIYVADTGNHRIVVFSPDGQVVNAWGSFGDQPGQFNEPWDVAVGPDGNVYVADTWNHRIQKFTPEGEFMTAWGSFVSTDGQLGQMGVFWGPRAIAFTQDGNLLVTDTGNKRVQVFTPEGEPITQFGGAGIEEGYFDEPVGIAVDAEGNIYVADTWNQRIQKFSPDFQFLKAWPVPGWEGQDILMKPYLAVDSNHWVYAADPTGWRVLVWDAQGNPKAAWGEYGAGPGQFGYLNGVAVAPDGFIWVADADNARVMKFEPIR
;
A
#
# COMPACT_ATOMS: atom_id res chain seq x y z
N MET A 1 -71.75 -18.91 35.52
CA MET A 1 -70.44 -19.40 35.99
C MET A 1 -69.72 -20.03 34.80
N THR A 2 -68.82 -19.30 34.16
CA THR A 2 -67.94 -19.82 33.11
C THR A 2 -66.51 -19.68 33.63
N ALA A 3 -65.90 -20.83 33.89
CA ALA A 3 -64.54 -20.93 34.41
C ALA A 3 -63.55 -20.36 33.39
N LYS A 4 -62.74 -19.38 33.81
CA LYS A 4 -61.53 -18.99 33.08
C LYS A 4 -60.54 -20.14 33.20
N GLU A 5 -60.15 -20.72 32.08
CA GLU A 5 -58.97 -21.58 32.00
C GLU A 5 -57.74 -20.83 32.54
N PRO A 6 -56.86 -21.50 33.30
CA PRO A 6 -55.61 -20.91 33.74
C PRO A 6 -54.68 -20.77 32.52
N GLN A 7 -54.35 -19.53 32.16
CA GLN A 7 -53.22 -19.26 31.27
C GLN A 7 -51.98 -19.91 31.85
N SER A 8 -51.47 -20.95 31.18
CA SER A 8 -50.20 -21.59 31.54
C SER A 8 -49.09 -20.53 31.46
N ALA A 9 -48.55 -20.13 32.60
CA ALA A 9 -47.40 -19.23 32.67
C ALA A 9 -46.25 -19.84 31.86
N SER A 10 -45.77 -19.12 30.85
CA SER A 10 -44.56 -19.51 30.11
C SER A 10 -43.40 -19.67 31.10
N PRO A 11 -42.56 -20.71 30.95
CA PRO A 11 -41.43 -20.92 31.86
C PRO A 11 -40.52 -19.70 31.83
N LYS A 12 -40.32 -19.05 32.99
CA LYS A 12 -39.42 -17.90 33.13
C LYS A 12 -38.03 -18.26 32.58
N SER A 13 -37.56 -17.47 31.63
CA SER A 13 -36.21 -17.60 31.06
C SER A 13 -35.14 -17.52 32.15
N ILE A 14 -34.07 -18.34 32.04
CA ILE A 14 -32.91 -18.29 32.95
C ILE A 14 -32.31 -16.88 32.98
N LEU A 15 -32.29 -16.20 31.83
CA LEU A 15 -31.80 -14.82 31.71
C LEU A 15 -32.56 -13.82 32.58
N ASP A 16 -33.84 -14.10 32.87
CA ASP A 16 -34.72 -13.27 33.70
C ASP A 16 -34.73 -13.68 35.17
N SER A 17 -34.02 -14.76 35.53
CA SER A 17 -33.93 -15.21 36.91
C SER A 17 -32.97 -14.32 37.71
N PRO A 18 -33.34 -13.91 38.94
CA PRO A 18 -32.47 -13.12 39.79
C PRO A 18 -31.22 -13.93 40.16
N ALA A 19 -30.05 -13.32 39.97
CA ALA A 19 -28.76 -13.94 40.28
C ALA A 19 -28.19 -13.36 41.59
N VAL A 20 -28.25 -12.04 41.76
CA VAL A 20 -27.88 -11.35 43.01
C VAL A 20 -28.99 -10.39 43.40
N ILE A 21 -29.76 -10.77 44.43
CA ILE A 21 -30.98 -10.06 44.86
C ILE A 21 -30.66 -8.63 45.33
N PHE A 22 -29.53 -8.44 46.02
CA PHE A 22 -29.12 -7.15 46.58
C PHE A 22 -28.87 -6.08 45.50
N PHE A 23 -28.24 -6.45 44.37
CA PHE A 23 -27.92 -5.53 43.27
C PHE A 23 -28.98 -5.49 42.16
N ARG A 24 -30.12 -6.17 42.31
CA ARG A 24 -31.13 -6.34 41.24
C ARG A 24 -30.52 -6.82 39.91
N LEU A 25 -29.52 -7.71 40.00
CA LEU A 25 -28.84 -8.31 38.85
C LEU A 25 -29.52 -9.64 38.48
N ASN A 26 -29.90 -9.75 37.21
CA ASN A 26 -30.31 -11.02 36.58
C ASN A 26 -29.15 -11.59 35.75
N TRP A 27 -29.28 -12.85 35.34
CA TRP A 27 -28.25 -13.52 34.54
C TRP A 27 -27.97 -12.83 33.19
N GLU A 28 -28.96 -12.16 32.59
CA GLU A 28 -28.73 -11.34 31.39
C GLU A 28 -27.71 -10.23 31.64
N LYS A 29 -27.90 -9.42 32.69
CA LYS A 29 -26.98 -8.31 33.00
C LYS A 29 -25.58 -8.80 33.32
N ILE A 30 -25.46 -9.92 34.05
CA ILE A 30 -24.15 -10.53 34.35
C ILE A 30 -23.48 -10.97 33.06
N ALA A 31 -24.20 -11.65 32.15
CA ALA A 31 -23.65 -12.06 30.87
C ALA A 31 -23.15 -10.86 30.04
N TRP A 32 -23.88 -9.74 30.03
CA TRP A 32 -23.42 -8.52 29.37
C TRP A 32 -22.18 -7.91 30.02
N ILE A 33 -22.11 -7.84 31.35
CA ILE A 33 -20.93 -7.32 32.06
C ILE A 33 -19.72 -8.17 31.72
N VAL A 34 -19.84 -9.50 31.82
CA VAL A 34 -18.75 -10.44 31.49
C VAL A 34 -18.34 -10.29 30.02
N LEU A 35 -19.30 -10.19 29.11
CA LEU A 35 -19.03 -10.09 27.67
C LEU A 35 -18.32 -8.78 27.30
N VAL A 36 -18.75 -7.65 27.86
CA VAL A 36 -18.10 -6.34 27.61
C VAL A 36 -16.70 -6.31 28.24
N LEU A 37 -16.53 -6.85 29.45
CA LEU A 37 -15.21 -6.98 30.07
C LEU A 37 -14.29 -7.89 29.25
N MET A 38 -14.78 -9.03 28.77
CA MET A 38 -14.02 -9.91 27.88
C MET A 38 -13.64 -9.19 26.58
N ALA A 39 -14.57 -8.46 25.97
CA ALA A 39 -14.30 -7.68 24.77
C ALA A 39 -13.23 -6.60 24.98
N PHE A 40 -13.24 -5.94 26.14
CA PHE A 40 -12.22 -4.96 26.53
C PHE A 40 -10.86 -5.62 26.75
N ILE A 41 -10.80 -6.70 27.55
CA ILE A 41 -9.56 -7.42 27.87
C ILE A 41 -8.89 -7.92 26.60
N LEU A 42 -9.63 -8.56 25.69
CA LEU A 42 -9.08 -9.06 24.43
C LEU A 42 -8.56 -7.94 23.51
N ARG A 43 -9.01 -6.71 23.68
CA ARG A 43 -8.56 -5.56 22.86
C ARG A 43 -7.40 -4.82 23.50
N VAL A 44 -7.36 -4.72 24.81
CA VAL A 44 -6.31 -3.98 25.53
C VAL A 44 -5.06 -4.82 25.80
N TYR A 45 -5.21 -6.14 25.99
CA TYR A 45 -4.10 -7.02 26.33
C TYR A 45 -3.03 -7.00 25.23
N ASP A 46 -1.81 -6.60 25.57
CA ASP A 46 -0.65 -6.59 24.67
C ASP A 46 -0.80 -5.72 23.40
N VAL A 47 -1.61 -4.66 23.46
CA VAL A 47 -1.89 -3.81 22.29
C VAL A 47 -0.67 -2.98 21.82
N GLY A 48 0.31 -2.77 22.70
CA GLY A 48 1.54 -2.02 22.41
C GLY A 48 2.69 -2.84 21.84
N ALA A 49 2.64 -4.18 21.87
CA ALA A 49 3.75 -5.02 21.42
C ALA A 49 3.96 -4.97 19.91
N ARG A 50 2.87 -4.95 19.14
CA ARG A 50 2.87 -4.90 17.67
C ARG A 50 3.58 -3.66 17.12
N THR A 51 4.45 -3.83 16.11
CA THR A 51 5.07 -2.71 15.38
C THR A 51 4.01 -1.89 14.66
N MET A 52 4.16 -0.56 14.63
CA MET A 52 3.28 0.30 13.83
C MET A 52 3.46 -0.03 12.35
N SER A 53 2.36 -0.28 11.65
CA SER A 53 2.40 -0.39 10.20
C SER A 53 2.79 0.96 9.55
N HIS A 54 3.12 0.89 8.26
CA HIS A 54 3.30 2.08 7.43
C HIS A 54 2.14 3.07 7.61
N ASP A 55 0.89 2.63 7.41
CA ASP A 55 -0.29 3.50 7.50
C ASP A 55 -0.63 3.92 8.94
N GLU A 56 -0.38 3.06 9.95
CA GLU A 56 -0.59 3.44 11.36
C GLU A 56 0.36 4.56 11.77
N SER A 57 1.62 4.49 11.33
CA SER A 57 2.65 5.45 11.73
C SER A 57 2.29 6.88 11.33
N LEU A 58 1.69 7.08 10.14
CA LEU A 58 1.14 8.36 9.70
C LEU A 58 0.10 8.89 10.71
N HIS A 59 -0.88 8.06 11.08
CA HIS A 59 -1.88 8.46 12.07
C HIS A 59 -1.27 8.82 13.41
N THR A 60 -0.29 8.05 13.88
CA THR A 60 0.35 8.29 15.17
C THR A 60 1.18 9.58 15.18
N THR A 61 1.94 9.84 14.11
CA THR A 61 2.80 11.02 13.97
C THR A 61 1.99 12.30 13.88
N TYR A 62 0.97 12.35 13.01
CA TYR A 62 0.15 13.57 12.90
C TYR A 62 -0.72 13.82 14.15
N SER A 63 -1.16 12.76 14.84
CA SER A 63 -1.81 12.90 16.15
C SER A 63 -0.85 13.45 17.20
N TYR A 64 0.44 13.10 17.12
CA TYR A 64 1.47 13.61 18.01
C TYR A 64 1.81 15.06 17.72
N ASN A 65 1.85 15.46 16.45
CA ASN A 65 2.01 16.86 16.06
C ASN A 65 0.87 17.74 16.59
N LEU A 66 -0.37 17.23 16.51
CA LEU A 66 -1.52 17.90 17.12
C LEU A 66 -1.37 18.00 18.66
N TYR A 67 -0.94 16.92 19.32
CA TYR A 67 -0.70 16.88 20.77
C TYR A 67 0.41 17.85 21.23
N ASN A 68 1.53 17.94 20.49
CA ASN A 68 2.66 18.80 20.81
C ASN A 68 2.47 20.27 20.40
N GLY A 69 1.37 20.60 19.72
CA GLY A 69 1.11 21.97 19.26
C GLY A 69 1.95 22.39 18.04
N THR A 70 2.60 21.45 17.34
CA THR A 70 3.27 21.74 16.05
C THR A 70 2.27 21.85 14.88
N GLY A 71 0.99 21.53 15.13
CA GLY A 71 -0.13 21.77 14.24
C GLY A 71 -0.61 20.52 13.49
N PHE A 72 -1.87 20.56 13.05
CA PHE A 72 -2.49 19.57 12.18
C PHE A 72 -3.36 20.29 11.15
N ARG A 73 -3.08 20.08 9.86
CA ARG A 73 -3.91 20.56 8.76
C ARG A 73 -4.55 19.34 8.11
N HIS A 74 -5.87 19.29 8.13
CA HIS A 74 -6.62 18.24 7.46
C HIS A 74 -6.35 18.27 5.96
N ASP A 75 -5.90 17.13 5.43
CA ASP A 75 -5.74 16.84 4.01
C ASP A 75 -6.61 15.62 3.66
N PRO A 76 -7.30 15.59 2.50
CA PRO A 76 -8.10 14.43 2.09
C PRO A 76 -7.34 13.09 2.07
N LEU A 77 -6.01 13.10 1.86
CA LEU A 77 -5.13 11.93 1.99
C LEU A 77 -5.20 11.29 3.39
N MET A 78 -5.45 12.10 4.41
CA MET A 78 -5.50 11.69 5.82
C MET A 78 -6.87 11.17 6.24
N HIS A 79 -7.83 11.04 5.32
CA HIS A 79 -9.21 10.67 5.63
C HIS A 79 -9.85 11.61 6.67
N GLY A 80 -10.55 11.08 7.69
CA GLY A 80 -11.33 11.91 8.62
C GLY A 80 -10.54 12.40 9.85
N PRO A 81 -10.72 13.66 10.27
CA PRO A 81 -9.96 14.29 11.35
C PRO A 81 -10.22 13.70 12.74
N LEU A 82 -11.33 13.00 12.97
CA LEU A 82 -11.74 12.56 14.31
C LEU A 82 -10.73 11.59 14.94
N LEU A 83 -10.12 10.73 14.12
CA LEU A 83 -9.11 9.78 14.58
C LEU A 83 -7.93 10.51 15.23
N PHE A 84 -7.42 11.56 14.57
CA PHE A 84 -6.26 12.31 15.05
C PHE A 84 -6.55 13.02 16.36
N HIS A 85 -7.74 13.63 16.48
CA HIS A 85 -8.15 14.33 17.69
C HIS A 85 -8.33 13.39 18.89
N LEU A 86 -8.97 12.23 18.70
CA LEU A 86 -9.15 11.25 19.77
C LEU A 86 -7.83 10.60 20.19
N THR A 87 -6.91 10.43 19.25
CA THR A 87 -5.56 9.91 19.52
C THR A 87 -4.70 10.94 20.25
N ALA A 88 -4.73 12.22 19.84
CA ALA A 88 -4.07 13.31 20.55
C ALA A 88 -4.62 13.48 21.98
N LEU A 89 -5.93 13.35 22.17
CA LEU A 89 -6.53 13.32 23.52
C LEU A 89 -6.01 12.13 24.34
N SER A 90 -5.81 10.97 23.71
CA SER A 90 -5.23 9.82 24.40
C SER A 90 -3.77 10.04 24.80
N TYR A 91 -2.99 10.73 23.97
CA TYR A 91 -1.63 11.15 24.32
C TYR A 91 -1.62 12.14 25.48
N PHE A 92 -2.57 13.08 25.51
CA PHE A 92 -2.72 14.01 26.63
C PHE A 92 -3.01 13.30 27.96
N ILE A 93 -3.78 12.21 27.94
CA ILE A 93 -4.15 11.48 29.17
C ILE A 93 -3.06 10.50 29.62
N PHE A 94 -2.41 9.78 28.70
CA PHE A 94 -1.54 8.64 29.03
C PHE A 94 -0.07 8.82 28.61
N GLY A 95 0.27 9.93 27.95
CA GLY A 95 1.55 10.13 27.26
C GLY A 95 1.60 9.42 25.89
N PRO A 96 2.49 9.83 24.98
CA PRO A 96 2.64 9.24 23.65
C PRO A 96 3.35 7.88 23.71
N SER A 97 2.67 6.82 23.27
CA SER A 97 3.18 5.44 23.22
C SER A 97 2.39 4.61 22.22
N ASP A 98 2.92 3.44 21.81
CA ASP A 98 2.19 2.50 20.95
C ASP A 98 0.85 2.06 21.58
N PHE A 99 0.81 1.99 22.91
CA PHE A 99 -0.41 1.70 23.68
C PHE A 99 -1.43 2.83 23.57
N SER A 100 -1.04 4.06 23.91
CA SER A 100 -1.96 5.20 23.93
C SER A 100 -2.45 5.55 22.53
N ALA A 101 -1.65 5.30 21.50
CA ALA A 101 -2.06 5.46 20.09
C ALA A 101 -3.25 4.57 19.73
N ARG A 102 -3.25 3.32 20.20
CA ARG A 102 -4.29 2.32 19.91
C ARG A 102 -5.42 2.30 20.94
N PHE A 103 -5.30 3.03 22.05
CA PHE A 103 -6.31 3.01 23.10
C PHE A 103 -7.70 3.52 22.66
N PRO A 104 -7.84 4.61 21.87
CA PRO A 104 -9.14 5.04 21.37
C PRO A 104 -9.85 3.98 20.53
N VAL A 105 -9.11 3.27 19.65
CA VAL A 105 -9.69 2.23 18.81
C VAL A 105 -10.12 1.01 19.64
N VAL A 106 -9.38 0.68 20.71
CA VAL A 106 -9.77 -0.35 21.70
C VAL A 106 -11.11 -0.01 22.37
N LEU A 107 -11.29 1.25 22.79
CA LEU A 107 -12.54 1.71 23.40
C LEU A 107 -13.71 1.65 22.43
N LEU A 108 -13.52 2.11 21.19
CA LEU A 108 -14.58 2.07 20.18
C LEU A 108 -14.95 0.63 19.81
N GLY A 109 -13.96 -0.26 19.65
CA GLY A 109 -14.21 -1.68 19.41
C GLY A 109 -14.99 -2.38 20.53
N THR A 110 -14.67 -2.04 21.78
CA THR A 110 -15.43 -2.48 22.95
C THR A 110 -16.85 -1.86 22.94
N GLY A 111 -16.95 -0.60 22.54
CA GLY A 111 -18.19 0.14 22.36
C GLY A 111 -19.15 -0.52 21.36
N VAL A 112 -18.64 -1.03 20.22
CA VAL A 112 -19.45 -1.78 19.23
C VAL A 112 -20.15 -2.98 19.88
N VAL A 113 -19.44 -3.71 20.76
CA VAL A 113 -20.01 -4.84 21.52
C VAL A 113 -21.07 -4.35 22.52
N ALA A 114 -20.72 -3.35 23.34
CA ALA A 114 -21.62 -2.81 24.36
C ALA A 114 -22.92 -2.23 23.76
N MET A 115 -22.83 -1.63 22.58
CA MET A 115 -23.96 -1.00 21.90
C MET A 115 -25.07 -1.97 21.49
N LEU A 116 -24.76 -3.26 21.34
CA LEU A 116 -25.77 -4.27 21.01
C LEU A 116 -26.80 -4.49 22.12
N TRP A 117 -26.56 -3.98 23.33
CA TRP A 117 -27.58 -3.84 24.36
C TRP A 117 -28.84 -3.11 23.86
N TRP A 118 -28.68 -2.09 23.01
CA TRP A 118 -29.80 -1.34 22.43
C TRP A 118 -30.45 -2.02 21.22
N ALA A 119 -29.82 -3.06 20.66
CA ALA A 119 -30.37 -3.86 19.56
C ALA A 119 -31.25 -5.04 20.03
N ARG A 120 -31.31 -5.29 21.35
CA ARG A 120 -32.17 -6.33 21.96
C ARG A 120 -33.63 -6.31 21.48
N PRO A 121 -34.32 -5.16 21.29
CA PRO A 121 -35.70 -5.15 20.83
C PRO A 121 -35.91 -5.86 19.48
N TRP A 122 -34.89 -5.89 18.62
CA TRP A 122 -34.99 -6.44 17.27
C TRP A 122 -34.32 -7.82 17.14
N LEU A 123 -33.19 -8.03 17.82
CA LEU A 123 -32.45 -9.31 17.79
C LEU A 123 -32.94 -10.34 18.83
N GLY A 124 -33.64 -9.90 19.88
CA GLY A 124 -33.89 -10.73 21.06
C GLY A 124 -32.74 -10.63 22.08
N LYS A 125 -33.00 -10.95 23.36
CA LYS A 125 -31.98 -10.93 24.44
C LYS A 125 -30.82 -11.87 24.11
N LEU A 126 -31.14 -13.14 23.79
CA LEU A 126 -30.14 -14.14 23.40
C LEU A 126 -29.48 -13.82 22.05
N GLY A 127 -30.25 -13.33 21.06
CA GLY A 127 -29.70 -12.98 19.75
C GLY A 127 -28.70 -11.84 19.81
N ALA A 128 -28.98 -10.81 20.61
CA ALA A 128 -28.05 -9.71 20.86
C ALA A 128 -26.78 -10.18 21.58
N LEU A 129 -26.90 -11.06 22.59
CA LEU A 129 -25.74 -11.65 23.27
C LEU A 129 -24.87 -12.49 22.33
N LEU A 130 -25.48 -13.34 21.50
CA LEU A 130 -24.75 -14.17 20.53
C LEU A 130 -24.09 -13.33 19.43
N ALA A 131 -24.77 -12.29 18.94
CA ALA A 131 -24.17 -11.35 17.99
C ALA A 131 -23.00 -10.58 18.61
N ALA A 132 -23.13 -10.13 19.86
CA ALA A 132 -22.07 -9.46 20.61
C ALA A 132 -20.88 -10.41 20.88
N LEU A 133 -21.14 -11.68 21.19
CA LEU A 133 -20.11 -12.71 21.30
C LEU A 133 -19.37 -12.94 19.97
N MET A 134 -20.11 -13.00 18.86
CA MET A 134 -19.50 -13.14 17.53
C MET A 134 -18.63 -11.92 17.19
N ILE A 135 -19.09 -10.69 17.43
CA ILE A 135 -18.28 -9.49 17.21
C ILE A 135 -17.05 -9.45 18.14
N THR A 136 -17.18 -9.96 19.36
CA THR A 136 -16.07 -10.03 20.33
C THR A 136 -14.97 -10.96 19.84
N LEU A 137 -15.33 -12.09 19.22
CA LEU A 137 -14.41 -13.15 18.80
C LEU A 137 -14.06 -13.13 17.31
N SER A 138 -14.70 -12.29 16.51
CA SER A 138 -14.47 -12.15 15.07
C SER A 138 -12.99 -11.85 14.78
N PRO A 139 -12.30 -12.67 13.95
CA PRO A 139 -10.90 -12.44 13.63
C PRO A 139 -10.65 -11.05 13.03
N SER A 140 -11.47 -10.62 12.06
CA SER A 140 -11.28 -9.31 11.42
C SER A 140 -11.55 -8.15 12.38
N LEU A 141 -12.66 -8.19 13.13
CA LEU A 141 -13.06 -7.12 14.04
C LEU A 141 -12.17 -7.04 15.28
N LEU A 142 -11.73 -8.17 15.83
CA LEU A 142 -10.83 -8.19 16.97
C LEU A 142 -9.45 -7.64 16.57
N PHE A 143 -8.88 -8.14 15.47
CA PHE A 143 -7.57 -7.69 14.97
C PHE A 143 -7.56 -6.20 14.62
N HIS A 144 -8.55 -5.71 13.87
CA HIS A 144 -8.61 -4.29 13.48
C HIS A 144 -9.05 -3.36 14.62
N SER A 145 -9.58 -3.90 15.72
CA SER A 145 -9.84 -3.11 16.94
C SER A 145 -8.63 -2.88 17.83
N ARG A 146 -7.46 -3.32 17.37
CA ARG A 146 -6.15 -3.15 17.99
C ARG A 146 -5.17 -2.44 17.06
N TYR A 147 -5.70 -1.73 16.06
CA TYR A 147 -4.94 -1.15 14.95
C TYR A 147 -5.48 0.25 14.68
N ILE A 148 -4.63 1.28 14.69
CA ILE A 148 -5.07 2.69 14.54
C ILE A 148 -5.48 2.97 13.08
N ARG A 149 -6.77 2.74 12.81
CA ARG A 149 -7.43 2.97 11.51
C ARG A 149 -8.82 3.55 11.69
N HIS A 150 -9.26 4.25 10.67
CA HIS A 150 -10.58 4.88 10.61
C HIS A 150 -11.74 3.88 10.54
N ASP A 151 -11.53 2.66 10.02
CA ASP A 151 -12.62 1.72 9.71
C ASP A 151 -13.44 1.30 10.93
N LEU A 152 -12.80 1.13 12.09
CA LEU A 152 -13.52 0.82 13.31
C LEU A 152 -14.30 2.03 13.88
N TYR A 153 -13.75 3.24 13.72
CA TYR A 153 -14.48 4.46 14.06
C TYR A 153 -15.76 4.55 13.22
N ALA A 154 -15.63 4.33 11.90
CA ALA A 154 -16.76 4.31 10.99
C ALA A 154 -17.80 3.23 11.38
N ILE A 155 -17.35 2.02 11.74
CA ILE A 155 -18.24 0.95 12.22
C ILE A 155 -19.01 1.36 13.48
N PHE A 156 -18.33 1.95 14.46
CA PHE A 156 -18.96 2.39 15.71
C PHE A 156 -20.08 3.42 15.45
N PHE A 157 -19.77 4.48 14.70
CA PHE A 157 -20.76 5.53 14.43
C PHE A 157 -21.85 5.08 13.44
N ALA A 158 -21.52 4.23 12.46
CA ALA A 158 -22.53 3.64 11.57
C ALA A 158 -23.54 2.78 12.34
N LEU A 159 -23.05 1.92 13.25
CA LEU A 159 -23.93 1.13 14.13
C LEU A 159 -24.77 2.04 15.03
N ALA A 160 -24.22 3.15 15.52
CA ALA A 160 -24.95 4.13 16.34
C ALA A 160 -26.08 4.76 15.56
N VAL A 161 -25.81 5.24 14.34
CA VAL A 161 -26.81 5.81 13.42
C VAL A 161 -27.92 4.79 13.16
N ILE A 162 -27.57 3.54 12.83
CA ILE A 162 -28.54 2.48 12.55
C ILE A 162 -29.42 2.19 13.77
N ILE A 163 -28.83 2.03 14.96
CA ILE A 163 -29.59 1.80 16.20
C ILE A 163 -30.54 2.97 16.47
N LEU A 164 -30.07 4.22 16.35
CA LEU A 164 -30.89 5.41 16.60
C LEU A 164 -32.06 5.53 15.60
N ILE A 165 -31.84 5.19 14.33
CA ILE A 165 -32.89 5.13 13.31
C ILE A 165 -33.98 4.14 13.71
N PHE A 166 -33.61 2.92 14.09
CA PHE A 166 -34.61 1.92 14.47
C PHE A 166 -35.27 2.23 15.83
N GLN A 167 -34.59 2.93 16.74
CA GLN A 167 -35.21 3.48 17.95
C GLN A 167 -36.26 4.55 17.59
N TYR A 168 -36.00 5.41 16.60
CA TYR A 168 -36.98 6.37 16.10
C TYR A 168 -38.16 5.66 15.43
N ILE A 169 -37.92 4.71 14.53
CA ILE A 169 -38.99 3.95 13.87
C ILE A 169 -39.88 3.24 14.91
N GLN A 170 -39.30 2.72 15.99
CA GLN A 170 -40.04 2.07 17.06
C GLN A 170 -40.80 3.05 17.97
N LYS A 171 -40.16 4.12 18.45
CA LYS A 171 -40.71 4.99 19.51
C LYS A 171 -41.34 6.28 18.99
N GLY A 172 -40.87 6.81 17.86
CA GLY A 172 -41.32 8.06 17.25
C GLY A 172 -40.85 9.33 17.97
N ASP A 173 -39.90 9.21 18.89
CA ASP A 173 -39.38 10.34 19.67
C ASP A 173 -38.26 11.05 18.90
N ARG A 174 -38.47 12.34 18.60
CA ARG A 174 -37.60 13.17 17.76
C ARG A 174 -36.19 13.30 18.31
N LYS A 175 -35.96 13.07 19.62
CA LYS A 175 -34.60 13.07 20.19
C LYS A 175 -33.68 12.06 19.51
N PHE A 176 -34.23 10.95 19.01
CA PHE A 176 -33.45 9.95 18.27
C PHE A 176 -32.99 10.46 16.90
N LEU A 177 -33.78 11.31 16.23
CA LEU A 177 -33.36 11.95 14.97
C LEU A 177 -32.26 12.98 15.21
N VAL A 178 -32.38 13.79 16.27
CA VAL A 178 -31.34 14.76 16.65
C VAL A 178 -30.04 14.05 17.04
N ALA A 179 -30.12 13.01 17.86
CA ALA A 179 -28.96 12.19 18.21
C ALA A 179 -28.37 11.47 16.99
N MET A 180 -29.22 10.97 16.08
CA MET A 180 -28.78 10.37 14.82
C MET A 180 -28.01 11.39 13.97
N ALA A 181 -28.47 12.64 13.88
CA ALA A 181 -27.77 13.68 13.14
C ALA A 181 -26.39 13.97 13.73
N ALA A 182 -26.26 14.03 15.05
CA ALA A 182 -24.95 14.16 15.70
C ALA A 182 -24.01 12.98 15.38
N MET A 183 -24.51 11.74 15.49
CA MET A 183 -23.70 10.54 15.17
C MET A 183 -23.37 10.44 13.68
N LEU A 184 -24.25 10.90 12.79
CA LEU A 184 -24.01 10.96 11.36
C LEU A 184 -22.93 11.99 11.04
N GLY A 185 -22.91 13.14 11.72
CA GLY A 185 -21.84 14.12 11.59
C GLY A 185 -20.49 13.55 12.02
N LEU A 186 -20.46 12.86 13.17
CA LEU A 186 -19.24 12.15 13.61
C LEU A 186 -18.82 11.07 12.63
N LEU A 187 -19.75 10.29 12.07
CA LEU A 187 -19.46 9.29 11.05
C LEU A 187 -18.73 9.91 9.85
N TYR A 188 -19.19 11.06 9.34
CA TYR A 188 -18.50 11.75 8.25
C TYR A 188 -17.13 12.34 8.65
N THR A 189 -16.90 12.66 9.92
CA THR A 189 -15.57 13.06 10.41
C THR A 189 -14.60 11.87 10.59
N THR A 190 -15.03 10.63 10.32
CA THR A 190 -14.17 9.44 10.40
C THR A 190 -13.49 9.09 9.09
N LYS A 191 -14.24 8.88 8.01
CA LYS A 191 -13.74 8.38 6.71
C LYS A 191 -14.84 8.50 5.65
N GLU A 192 -14.43 8.46 4.39
CA GLU A 192 -15.30 8.47 3.20
C GLU A 192 -16.12 7.18 3.07
N VAL A 193 -15.76 6.11 3.76
CA VAL A 193 -16.63 4.91 3.86
C VAL A 193 -18.02 5.25 4.45
N ALA A 194 -18.16 6.38 5.16
CA ALA A 194 -19.45 6.94 5.55
C ALA A 194 -20.44 7.06 4.38
N PHE A 195 -19.97 7.44 3.18
CA PHE A 195 -20.81 7.55 1.99
C PHE A 195 -21.43 6.20 1.59
N ILE A 196 -20.67 5.11 1.68
CA ILE A 196 -21.16 3.76 1.39
C ILE A 196 -22.28 3.38 2.38
N TYR A 197 -22.07 3.62 3.68
CA TYR A 197 -23.09 3.36 4.71
C TYR A 197 -24.38 4.13 4.47
N VAL A 198 -24.28 5.42 4.13
CA VAL A 198 -25.43 6.28 3.84
C VAL A 198 -26.16 5.81 2.58
N ILE A 199 -25.44 5.41 1.52
CA ILE A 199 -26.06 4.84 0.30
C ILE A 199 -26.79 3.53 0.61
N ILE A 200 -26.18 2.63 1.38
CA ILE A 200 -26.82 1.36 1.80
C ILE A 200 -28.13 1.66 2.55
N LEU A 201 -28.09 2.62 3.48
CA LEU A 201 -29.24 3.02 4.27
C LEU A 201 -30.34 3.68 3.42
N ILE A 202 -30.00 4.67 2.58
CA ILE A 202 -30.96 5.35 1.71
C ILE A 202 -31.59 4.35 0.74
N GLY A 203 -30.79 3.48 0.11
CA GLY A 203 -31.29 2.46 -0.80
C GLY A 203 -32.32 1.54 -0.14
N TYR A 204 -32.06 1.12 1.10
CA TYR A 204 -33.02 0.33 1.87
C TYR A 204 -34.33 1.09 2.12
N LEU A 205 -34.23 2.32 2.63
CA LEU A 205 -35.39 3.14 2.96
C LEU A 205 -36.24 3.43 1.71
N VAL A 206 -35.60 3.74 0.58
CA VAL A 206 -36.26 3.94 -0.71
C VAL A 206 -37.03 2.69 -1.13
N ILE A 207 -36.44 1.50 -1.04
CA ILE A 207 -37.13 0.25 -1.39
C ILE A 207 -38.34 0.00 -0.48
N VAL A 208 -38.20 0.23 0.83
CA VAL A 208 -39.31 0.10 1.78
C VAL A 208 -40.44 1.06 1.44
N LEU A 209 -40.12 2.33 1.18
CA LEU A 209 -41.10 3.35 0.82
C LEU A 209 -41.77 3.04 -0.52
N LEU A 210 -41.02 2.59 -1.53
CA LEU A 210 -41.56 2.17 -2.82
C LEU A 210 -42.50 0.98 -2.68
N GLY A 211 -42.12 -0.03 -1.89
CA GLY A 211 -43.00 -1.16 -1.59
C GLY A 211 -44.35 -0.71 -1.01
N ARG A 212 -44.32 0.25 -0.06
CA ARG A 212 -45.55 0.83 0.52
C ARG A 212 -46.36 1.63 -0.49
N LEU A 213 -45.73 2.39 -1.37
CA LEU A 213 -46.41 3.17 -2.42
C LEU A 213 -47.01 2.26 -3.50
N LEU A 214 -46.35 1.14 -3.81
CA LEU A 214 -46.84 0.16 -4.78
C LEU A 214 -48.03 -0.63 -4.24
N MET A 215 -47.99 -1.03 -2.98
CA MET A 215 -49.06 -1.81 -2.33
C MET A 215 -50.18 -0.93 -1.74
N GLY A 216 -49.92 0.36 -1.53
CA GLY A 216 -50.87 1.27 -0.90
C GLY A 216 -51.98 1.75 -1.82
N ASN A 217 -53.07 2.22 -1.21
CA ASN A 217 -54.24 2.74 -1.91
C ASN A 217 -54.07 4.23 -2.21
N TRP A 218 -53.87 4.56 -3.49
CA TRP A 218 -53.80 5.93 -3.97
C TRP A 218 -55.19 6.56 -3.96
N SER A 219 -55.32 7.75 -3.35
CA SER A 219 -56.56 8.52 -3.38
C SER A 219 -56.94 8.92 -4.81
N GLN A 220 -55.94 9.23 -5.64
CA GLN A 220 -56.10 9.47 -7.07
C GLN A 220 -55.32 8.42 -7.87
N LYS A 221 -56.01 7.38 -8.34
CA LYS A 221 -55.40 6.25 -9.07
C LYS A 221 -54.61 6.68 -10.32
N GLY A 222 -55.02 7.78 -10.98
CA GLY A 222 -54.38 8.30 -12.19
C GLY A 222 -52.93 8.78 -11.99
N TYR A 223 -52.52 9.08 -10.76
CA TYR A 223 -51.16 9.60 -10.49
C TYR A 223 -50.12 8.51 -10.21
N LYS A 224 -50.55 7.27 -9.91
CA LYS A 224 -49.64 6.18 -9.54
C LYS A 224 -48.63 5.83 -10.64
N TRP A 225 -49.12 5.60 -11.85
CA TRP A 225 -48.24 5.19 -12.96
C TRP A 225 -47.35 6.32 -13.47
N PRO A 226 -47.85 7.57 -13.65
CA PRO A 226 -46.98 8.71 -13.93
C PRO A 226 -45.90 8.93 -12.85
N PHE A 227 -46.25 8.79 -11.57
CA PHE A 227 -45.28 8.83 -10.47
C PHE A 227 -44.16 7.80 -10.65
N LEU A 228 -44.52 6.52 -10.88
CA LEU A 228 -43.55 5.45 -11.03
C LEU A 228 -42.68 5.63 -12.28
N ALA A 229 -43.27 6.05 -13.39
CA ALA A 229 -42.54 6.31 -14.63
C ALA A 229 -41.55 7.46 -14.47
N LEU A 230 -41.99 8.59 -13.89
CA LEU A 230 -41.12 9.75 -13.64
C LEU A 230 -39.99 9.42 -12.66
N LEU A 231 -40.29 8.67 -11.60
CA LEU A 231 -39.28 8.25 -10.64
C LEU A 231 -38.25 7.30 -11.27
N ALA A 232 -38.71 6.32 -12.05
CA ALA A 232 -37.83 5.36 -12.71
C ALA A 232 -36.94 6.01 -13.77
N VAL A 233 -37.53 6.78 -14.69
CA VAL A 233 -36.78 7.47 -15.75
C VAL A 233 -35.89 8.57 -15.17
N GLY A 234 -36.40 9.34 -14.21
CA GLY A 234 -35.62 10.38 -13.55
C GLY A 234 -34.44 9.82 -12.76
N GLY A 235 -34.65 8.71 -12.05
CA GLY A 235 -33.60 7.97 -11.36
C GLY A 235 -32.55 7.40 -12.32
N LEU A 236 -32.96 6.82 -13.45
CA LEU A 236 -32.04 6.33 -14.48
C LEU A 236 -31.17 7.45 -15.06
N PHE A 237 -31.76 8.62 -15.36
CA PHE A 237 -30.99 9.78 -15.84
C PHE A 237 -29.96 10.25 -14.82
N LEU A 238 -30.32 10.29 -13.53
CA LEU A 238 -29.41 10.67 -12.46
C LEU A 238 -28.27 9.66 -12.29
N VAL A 239 -28.58 8.36 -12.24
CA VAL A 239 -27.57 7.28 -12.13
C VAL A 239 -26.65 7.28 -13.35
N TYR A 240 -27.21 7.42 -14.56
CA TYR A 240 -26.43 7.48 -15.79
C TYR A 240 -25.51 8.70 -15.82
N ALA A 241 -26.03 9.88 -15.48
CA ALA A 241 -25.21 11.09 -15.40
C ALA A 241 -24.10 10.98 -14.35
N MET A 242 -24.38 10.40 -13.18
CA MET A 242 -23.37 10.15 -12.15
C MET A 242 -22.32 9.14 -12.63
N TYR A 243 -22.73 8.06 -13.31
CA TYR A 243 -21.82 7.07 -13.88
C TYR A 243 -20.86 7.70 -14.89
N GLU A 244 -21.38 8.45 -15.86
CA GLU A 244 -20.54 9.14 -16.84
C GLU A 244 -19.63 10.20 -16.19
N ALA A 245 -20.14 10.92 -15.17
CA ALA A 245 -19.32 11.86 -14.40
C ALA A 245 -18.15 11.16 -13.70
N ILE A 246 -18.38 10.00 -13.07
CA ILE A 246 -17.32 9.21 -12.41
C ILE A 246 -16.22 8.82 -13.41
N HIS A 247 -16.57 8.47 -14.65
CA HIS A 247 -15.62 7.98 -15.66
C HIS A 247 -15.06 9.08 -16.57
N SER A 248 -15.50 10.33 -16.42
CA SER A 248 -15.03 11.45 -17.24
C SER A 248 -13.63 11.91 -16.80
N PRO A 249 -12.75 12.32 -17.73
CA PRO A 249 -11.46 12.92 -17.39
C PRO A 249 -11.61 14.17 -16.53
N VAL A 250 -10.65 14.37 -15.63
CA VAL A 250 -10.60 15.54 -14.75
C VAL A 250 -10.37 16.82 -15.55
N GLY A 251 -11.01 17.93 -15.14
CA GLY A 251 -10.84 19.25 -15.76
C GLY A 251 -11.68 19.53 -17.02
N GLN A 252 -12.44 18.54 -17.50
CA GLN A 252 -13.35 18.68 -18.65
C GLN A 252 -14.80 18.45 -18.23
N VAL A 253 -15.73 19.17 -18.87
CA VAL A 253 -17.17 18.96 -18.65
C VAL A 253 -17.52 17.52 -19.02
N ALA A 254 -18.06 16.76 -18.06
CA ALA A 254 -18.41 15.36 -18.27
C ALA A 254 -19.39 15.20 -19.44
N ARG A 255 -19.04 14.34 -20.39
CA ARG A 255 -19.83 14.04 -21.58
C ARG A 255 -20.16 12.57 -21.63
N SER A 256 -21.35 12.27 -22.12
CA SER A 256 -21.80 10.90 -22.30
C SER A 256 -21.01 10.25 -23.44
N ASN A 257 -20.35 9.13 -23.16
CA ASN A 257 -19.68 8.34 -24.19
C ASN A 257 -20.66 7.81 -25.25
N SER A 258 -21.91 7.53 -24.86
CA SER A 258 -22.93 6.99 -25.77
C SER A 258 -23.67 8.07 -26.57
N LEU A 259 -23.91 9.25 -26.00
CA LEU A 259 -24.76 10.30 -26.58
C LEU A 259 -24.00 11.53 -27.07
N GLY A 260 -22.72 11.68 -26.70
CA GLY A 260 -21.87 12.82 -27.10
C GLY A 260 -22.25 14.17 -26.49
N ILE A 261 -23.32 14.23 -25.68
CA ILE A 261 -23.80 15.45 -25.02
C ILE A 261 -23.19 15.61 -23.61
N PRO A 262 -23.07 16.86 -23.09
CA PRO A 262 -22.80 17.08 -21.68
C PRO A 262 -23.83 16.33 -20.81
N VAL A 263 -23.41 15.76 -19.68
CA VAL A 263 -24.30 14.93 -18.84
C VAL A 263 -25.09 15.73 -17.80
N TRP A 264 -24.68 16.96 -17.50
CA TRP A 264 -25.38 17.82 -16.54
C TRP A 264 -26.86 18.10 -16.88
N PRO A 265 -27.30 18.25 -18.15
CA PRO A 265 -28.71 18.42 -18.48
C PRO A 265 -29.52 17.16 -18.14
N LEU A 266 -28.95 15.96 -18.31
CA LEU A 266 -29.59 14.71 -17.91
C LEU A 266 -29.76 14.64 -16.38
N ALA A 267 -28.75 15.07 -15.63
CA ALA A 267 -28.85 15.16 -14.16
C ALA A 267 -29.94 16.15 -13.72
N VAL A 268 -30.02 17.33 -14.34
CA VAL A 268 -31.05 18.35 -14.04
C VAL A 268 -32.44 17.84 -14.41
N LEU A 269 -32.62 17.28 -15.61
CA LEU A 269 -33.88 16.68 -16.03
C LEU A 269 -34.30 15.54 -15.09
N GLY A 270 -33.36 14.65 -14.75
CA GLY A 270 -33.60 13.58 -13.78
C GLY A 270 -34.05 14.11 -12.42
N GLY A 271 -33.39 15.14 -11.90
CA GLY A 271 -33.76 15.82 -10.66
C GLY A 271 -35.16 16.44 -10.71
N LEU A 272 -35.50 17.15 -11.79
CA LEU A 272 -36.83 17.73 -12.01
C LEU A 272 -37.92 16.65 -12.10
N MET A 273 -37.64 15.54 -12.77
CA MET A 273 -38.56 14.40 -12.86
C MET A 273 -38.80 13.76 -11.50
N ILE A 274 -37.75 13.58 -10.68
CA ILE A 274 -37.89 13.07 -9.31
C ILE A 274 -38.66 14.06 -8.45
N ALA A 275 -38.39 15.37 -8.53
CA ALA A 275 -39.13 16.39 -7.80
C ALA A 275 -40.62 16.38 -8.19
N THR A 276 -40.92 16.25 -9.47
CA THR A 276 -42.29 16.12 -9.99
C THR A 276 -42.95 14.82 -9.52
N ALA A 277 -42.21 13.71 -9.50
CA ALA A 277 -42.69 12.45 -8.96
C ALA A 277 -43.04 12.59 -7.47
N LEU A 278 -42.17 13.18 -6.66
CA LEU A 278 -42.44 13.44 -5.24
C LEU A 278 -43.68 14.33 -5.06
N TRP A 279 -43.84 15.37 -5.87
CA TRP A 279 -45.04 16.20 -5.86
C TRP A 279 -46.31 15.38 -6.18
N LEU A 280 -46.28 14.55 -7.23
CA LEU A 280 -47.39 13.65 -7.59
C LEU A 280 -47.70 12.63 -6.49
N MET A 281 -46.68 12.14 -5.78
CA MET A 281 -46.86 11.26 -4.62
C MET A 281 -47.69 11.98 -3.54
N PHE A 282 -47.35 13.22 -3.20
CA PHE A 282 -48.10 14.00 -2.20
C PHE A 282 -49.54 14.30 -2.63
N GLN A 283 -49.77 14.61 -3.91
CA GLN A 283 -51.11 14.88 -4.45
C GLN A 283 -51.97 13.61 -4.61
N GLY A 284 -51.37 12.50 -5.05
CA GLY A 284 -52.09 11.30 -5.46
C GLY A 284 -52.19 10.20 -4.42
N PHE A 285 -51.19 10.06 -3.56
CA PHE A 285 -51.23 9.14 -2.43
C PHE A 285 -51.83 9.82 -1.19
N GLY A 286 -51.57 11.13 -1.04
CA GLY A 286 -52.04 11.97 0.05
C GLY A 286 -50.95 12.20 1.10
N GLY A 287 -50.53 13.46 1.25
CA GLY A 287 -49.43 13.83 2.16
C GLY A 287 -49.63 13.39 3.61
N GLY A 288 -50.86 13.50 4.13
CA GLY A 288 -51.17 13.02 5.48
C GLY A 288 -50.98 11.50 5.69
N GLN A 289 -51.00 10.69 4.63
CA GLN A 289 -50.70 9.26 4.71
C GLN A 289 -49.19 9.01 4.74
N VAL A 290 -48.44 9.70 3.89
CA VAL A 290 -46.97 9.60 3.83
C VAL A 290 -46.33 10.05 5.14
N HIS A 291 -46.82 11.13 5.74
CA HIS A 291 -46.32 11.66 7.02
C HIS A 291 -46.55 10.74 8.23
N ARG A 292 -47.35 9.67 8.10
CA ARG A 292 -47.49 8.66 9.17
C ARG A 292 -46.34 7.66 9.18
N TRP A 293 -45.55 7.58 8.12
CA TRP A 293 -44.44 6.65 8.00
C TRP A 293 -43.20 7.26 8.62
N ARG A 294 -42.72 6.67 9.72
CA ARG A 294 -41.50 7.14 10.39
C ARG A 294 -40.26 6.91 9.52
N GLU A 295 -40.32 5.96 8.60
CA GLU A 295 -39.30 5.69 7.60
C GLU A 295 -39.13 6.88 6.64
N TRP A 296 -40.21 7.62 6.36
CA TRP A 296 -40.18 8.84 5.56
C TRP A 296 -39.39 9.94 6.28
N ASP A 297 -39.67 10.15 7.58
CA ASP A 297 -38.96 11.16 8.37
C ASP A 297 -37.45 10.90 8.38
N VAL A 298 -37.04 9.65 8.60
CA VAL A 298 -35.62 9.25 8.56
C VAL A 298 -35.03 9.51 7.18
N THR A 299 -35.75 9.15 6.11
CA THR A 299 -35.30 9.36 4.74
C THR A 299 -35.05 10.83 4.46
N VAL A 300 -35.97 11.72 4.84
CA VAL A 300 -35.80 13.16 4.66
C VAL A 300 -34.57 13.64 5.42
N TRP A 301 -34.43 13.30 6.71
CA TRP A 301 -33.29 13.72 7.52
C TRP A 301 -31.95 13.26 6.93
N VAL A 302 -31.81 11.98 6.58
CA VAL A 302 -30.55 11.45 6.05
C VAL A 302 -30.22 12.07 4.69
N VAL A 303 -31.21 12.21 3.80
CA VAL A 303 -31.02 12.80 2.46
C VAL A 303 -30.68 14.28 2.55
N THR A 304 -31.35 15.06 3.40
CA THR A 304 -31.10 16.52 3.46
C THR A 304 -29.85 16.89 4.22
N LEU A 305 -29.42 16.08 5.20
CA LEU A 305 -28.15 16.28 5.89
C LEU A 305 -26.96 15.85 5.01
N SER A 306 -27.08 14.71 4.32
CA SER A 306 -25.97 14.11 3.56
C SER A 306 -25.88 14.62 2.11
N GLY A 307 -27.01 15.02 1.53
CA GLY A 307 -27.12 15.46 0.13
C GLY A 307 -26.05 16.46 -0.32
N PRO A 308 -25.76 17.53 0.47
CA PRO A 308 -24.71 18.50 0.12
C PRO A 308 -23.32 17.89 -0.04
N LEU A 309 -23.00 16.81 0.69
CA LEU A 309 -21.68 16.15 0.61
C LEU A 309 -21.48 15.36 -0.69
N PHE A 310 -22.53 15.16 -1.49
CA PHE A 310 -22.44 14.58 -2.83
C PHE A 310 -22.04 15.62 -3.91
N ALA A 311 -21.65 16.84 -3.51
CA ALA A 311 -21.23 17.91 -4.42
C ALA A 311 -20.09 17.52 -5.37
N ALA A 312 -19.19 16.61 -4.96
CA ALA A 312 -18.08 16.16 -5.81
C ALA A 312 -18.54 15.60 -7.18
N PHE A 313 -19.69 14.91 -7.23
CA PHE A 313 -20.25 14.42 -8.50
C PHE A 313 -20.66 15.57 -9.42
N PHE A 314 -21.31 16.60 -8.87
CA PHE A 314 -21.75 17.76 -9.63
C PHE A 314 -20.56 18.63 -10.05
N ILE A 315 -19.53 18.78 -9.21
CA ILE A 315 -18.29 19.49 -9.56
C ILE A 315 -17.64 18.85 -10.79
N LYS A 316 -17.51 17.51 -10.81
CA LYS A 316 -16.98 16.77 -11.97
C LYS A 316 -17.87 16.93 -13.22
N MET A 317 -19.20 16.98 -13.07
CA MET A 317 -20.12 17.25 -14.19
C MET A 317 -19.90 18.62 -14.85
N PHE A 318 -19.52 19.64 -14.09
CA PHE A 318 -19.22 20.99 -14.61
C PHE A 318 -17.74 21.18 -15.01
N GLY A 319 -16.95 20.11 -15.01
CA GLY A 319 -15.54 20.13 -15.40
C GLY A 319 -14.61 20.76 -14.39
N GLY A 320 -15.02 20.84 -13.12
CA GLY A 320 -14.14 21.15 -12.00
C GLY A 320 -13.49 19.88 -11.46
N ASN A 321 -12.33 20.02 -10.84
CA ASN A 321 -11.67 18.91 -10.15
C ASN A 321 -11.98 18.92 -8.64
N PRO A 322 -12.75 17.94 -8.11
CA PRO A 322 -13.05 17.89 -6.69
C PRO A 322 -11.86 17.46 -5.81
N SER A 323 -10.74 16.98 -6.38
CA SER A 323 -9.55 16.55 -5.63
C SER A 323 -8.39 17.57 -5.63
N SER A 324 -8.35 18.54 -6.55
CA SER A 324 -7.30 19.57 -6.62
C SER A 324 -7.77 20.94 -6.12
N ILE A 325 -8.63 20.94 -5.10
CA ILE A 325 -9.17 22.20 -4.60
C ILE A 325 -8.11 22.90 -3.76
N ASP A 326 -7.50 23.92 -4.34
CA ASP A 326 -6.48 24.77 -3.72
C ASP A 326 -7.16 25.95 -3.01
N PHE A 327 -7.09 25.94 -1.68
CA PHE A 327 -7.71 26.98 -0.85
C PHE A 327 -6.72 28.05 -0.38
N ASP A 328 -5.43 27.89 -0.66
CA ASP A 328 -4.45 28.97 -0.55
C ASP A 328 -4.60 29.94 -1.74
N ASN A 329 -5.21 29.47 -2.84
CA ASN A 329 -5.70 30.29 -3.95
C ASN A 329 -7.24 30.19 -4.13
N PRO A 330 -8.04 30.93 -3.34
CA PRO A 330 -9.51 30.85 -3.40
C PRO A 330 -10.12 31.36 -4.72
N LEU A 331 -9.33 32.04 -5.55
CA LEU A 331 -9.72 32.49 -6.89
C LEU A 331 -9.39 31.47 -7.98
N ALA A 332 -8.76 30.35 -7.65
CA ALA A 332 -8.57 29.24 -8.57
C ALA A 332 -9.93 28.77 -9.09
N ARG A 333 -10.01 28.52 -10.40
CA ARG A 333 -11.25 28.14 -11.09
C ARG A 333 -11.95 26.95 -10.41
N ASP A 334 -11.21 25.90 -10.09
CA ASP A 334 -11.76 24.69 -9.47
C ASP A 334 -12.31 24.97 -8.06
N THR A 335 -11.63 25.83 -7.30
CA THR A 335 -12.06 26.26 -5.96
C THR A 335 -13.35 27.07 -6.01
N LEU A 336 -13.49 28.00 -6.94
CA LEU A 336 -14.72 28.77 -7.12
C LEU A 336 -15.90 27.88 -7.54
N ILE A 337 -15.70 26.94 -8.46
CA ILE A 337 -16.73 25.97 -8.87
C ILE A 337 -17.15 25.12 -7.68
N ALA A 338 -16.19 24.58 -6.92
CA ALA A 338 -16.45 23.74 -5.76
C ALA A 338 -17.27 24.47 -4.68
N ILE A 339 -16.89 25.71 -4.34
CA ILE A 339 -17.61 26.53 -3.36
C ILE A 339 -19.03 26.80 -3.85
N PHE A 340 -19.20 27.25 -5.10
CA PHE A 340 -20.52 27.57 -5.65
C PHE A 340 -21.45 26.35 -5.63
N VAL A 341 -20.99 25.21 -6.14
CA VAL A 341 -21.78 23.97 -6.20
C VAL A 341 -22.14 23.49 -4.80
N PHE A 342 -21.19 23.47 -3.87
CA PHE A 342 -21.43 23.03 -2.50
C PHE A 342 -22.42 23.95 -1.78
N VAL A 343 -22.22 25.27 -1.82
CA VAL A 343 -23.11 26.24 -1.16
C VAL A 343 -24.52 26.16 -1.75
N PHE A 344 -24.65 26.04 -3.07
CA PHE A 344 -25.95 25.86 -3.73
C PHE A 344 -26.66 24.59 -3.24
N MET A 345 -25.96 23.45 -3.23
CA MET A 345 -26.54 22.20 -2.75
C MET A 345 -26.89 22.26 -1.27
N TRP A 346 -26.00 22.83 -0.45
CA TRP A 346 -26.23 23.03 0.97
C TRP A 346 -27.49 23.88 1.23
N ALA A 347 -27.64 25.00 0.53
CA ALA A 347 -28.81 25.85 0.62
C ALA A 347 -30.09 25.12 0.16
N LEU A 348 -30.02 24.41 -0.98
CA LEU A 348 -31.15 23.66 -1.54
C LEU A 348 -31.64 22.57 -0.57
N PHE A 349 -30.75 21.68 -0.12
CA PHE A 349 -31.13 20.57 0.77
C PHE A 349 -31.55 21.05 2.16
N THR A 350 -30.92 22.12 2.68
CA THR A 350 -31.34 22.76 3.93
C THR A 350 -32.74 23.37 3.80
N ALA A 351 -33.04 24.04 2.70
CA ALA A 351 -34.36 24.59 2.43
C ALA A 351 -35.41 23.48 2.29
N LEU A 352 -35.12 22.41 1.54
CA LEU A 352 -36.02 21.25 1.39
C LEU A 352 -36.34 20.59 2.74
N GLY A 353 -35.30 20.31 3.55
CA GLY A 353 -35.48 19.73 4.88
C GLY A 353 -36.18 20.67 5.86
N GLY A 354 -35.86 21.97 5.81
CA GLY A 354 -36.47 23.01 6.65
C GLY A 354 -37.95 23.24 6.34
N LEU A 355 -38.32 23.33 5.06
CA LEU A 355 -39.72 23.47 4.62
C LEU A 355 -40.54 22.23 5.00
N TRP A 356 -39.97 21.03 4.79
CA TRP A 356 -40.61 19.80 5.24
C TRP A 356 -40.76 19.79 6.78
N ALA A 357 -39.71 20.12 7.53
CA ALA A 357 -39.75 20.14 8.99
C ALA A 357 -40.75 21.17 9.54
N ALA A 358 -40.88 22.33 8.88
CA ALA A 358 -41.88 23.34 9.20
C ALA A 358 -43.30 22.80 8.99
N SER A 359 -43.56 22.12 7.87
CA SER A 359 -44.86 21.47 7.60
C SER A 359 -45.25 20.44 8.67
N GLN A 360 -44.26 19.80 9.31
CA GLN A 360 -44.45 18.77 10.34
C GLN A 360 -44.36 19.31 11.78
N ARG A 361 -44.25 20.63 11.98
CA ARG A 361 -44.02 21.26 13.29
C ARG A 361 -42.80 20.66 14.03
N GLN A 362 -41.73 20.38 13.28
CA GLN A 362 -40.47 19.84 13.78
C GLN A 362 -39.26 20.74 13.49
N LEU A 363 -39.49 21.97 13.00
CA LEU A 363 -38.43 22.88 12.56
C LEU A 363 -37.30 23.03 13.58
N TYR A 364 -37.61 23.27 14.85
CA TYR A 364 -36.58 23.42 15.90
C TYR A 364 -35.73 22.15 16.12
N ALA A 365 -36.34 20.97 16.07
CA ALA A 365 -35.61 19.72 16.19
C ALA A 365 -34.69 19.51 14.97
N TYR A 366 -35.19 19.79 13.77
CA TYR A 366 -34.41 19.71 12.54
C TYR A 366 -33.24 20.69 12.54
N LEU A 367 -33.47 21.97 12.88
CA LEU A 367 -32.41 22.98 12.98
C LEU A 367 -31.37 22.63 14.05
N GLY A 368 -31.81 22.10 15.20
CA GLY A 368 -30.89 21.59 16.23
C GLY A 368 -30.06 20.41 15.74
N GLY A 369 -30.66 19.47 15.01
CA GLY A 369 -29.96 18.35 14.37
C GLY A 369 -28.98 18.80 13.28
N LEU A 370 -29.39 19.74 12.43
CA LEU A 370 -28.56 20.37 11.40
C LEU A 370 -27.35 21.08 12.01
N GLY A 371 -27.59 21.84 13.09
CA GLY A 371 -26.54 22.54 13.84
C GLY A 371 -25.55 21.59 14.51
N LEU A 372 -26.01 20.48 15.09
CA LEU A 372 -25.12 19.45 15.63
C LEU A 372 -24.33 18.75 14.52
N TYR A 373 -24.98 18.39 13.42
CA TYR A 373 -24.36 17.71 12.29
C TYR A 373 -23.23 18.54 11.68
N TYR A 374 -23.53 19.73 11.17
CA TYR A 374 -22.52 20.60 10.57
C TYR A 374 -21.59 21.21 11.61
N GLY A 375 -22.07 21.50 12.82
CA GLY A 375 -21.22 22.03 13.90
C GLY A 375 -20.10 21.08 14.29
N LEU A 376 -20.39 19.78 14.44
CA LEU A 376 -19.36 18.77 14.72
C LEU A 376 -18.37 18.64 13.56
N MET A 377 -18.87 18.61 12.32
CA MET A 377 -18.00 18.54 11.14
C MET A 377 -17.09 19.77 11.04
N LEU A 378 -17.64 20.97 11.21
CA LEU A 378 -16.88 22.22 11.21
C LEU A 378 -15.81 22.20 12.30
N LEU A 379 -16.16 21.80 13.53
CA LEU A 379 -15.20 21.71 14.64
C LEU A 379 -14.01 20.80 14.30
N PHE A 380 -14.26 19.57 13.86
CA PHE A 380 -13.17 18.62 13.63
C PHE A 380 -12.38 18.90 12.35
N PHE A 381 -13.05 19.21 11.24
CA PHE A 381 -12.34 19.50 9.99
C PHE A 381 -11.51 20.77 10.09
N THR A 382 -11.99 21.79 10.81
CA THR A 382 -11.20 23.02 11.04
C THR A 382 -10.18 22.91 12.16
N THR A 383 -10.00 21.73 12.76
CA THR A 383 -9.10 21.55 13.91
C THR A 383 -9.41 22.58 15.01
N PHE A 384 -10.69 22.66 15.39
CA PHE A 384 -11.22 23.63 16.35
C PHE A 384 -10.96 25.09 15.93
N PHE A 385 -11.26 25.41 14.66
CA PHE A 385 -11.12 26.73 14.04
C PHE A 385 -9.69 27.26 13.89
N THR A 386 -8.66 26.41 14.07
CA THR A 386 -7.27 26.77 13.80
C THR A 386 -6.87 26.60 12.33
N ASN A 387 -7.65 25.83 11.57
CA ASN A 387 -7.44 25.55 10.14
C ASN A 387 -8.73 25.78 9.34
N GLY A 388 -8.97 27.01 8.88
CA GLY A 388 -10.18 27.35 8.11
C GLY A 388 -10.35 26.56 6.81
N ALA A 389 -9.25 26.21 6.12
CA ALA A 389 -9.27 25.43 4.88
C ALA A 389 -9.84 24.00 5.07
N GLY A 390 -9.82 23.50 6.30
CA GLY A 390 -10.38 22.21 6.68
C GLY A 390 -11.83 21.99 6.28
N VAL A 391 -12.67 23.04 6.30
CA VAL A 391 -14.09 22.95 5.87
C VAL A 391 -14.19 22.38 4.47
N ALA A 392 -13.31 22.82 3.58
CA ALA A 392 -13.48 22.58 2.17
C ALA A 392 -12.73 21.33 1.71
N THR A 393 -11.56 21.03 2.30
CA THR A 393 -10.91 19.72 2.17
C THR A 393 -11.77 18.59 2.75
N GLY A 394 -12.50 18.84 3.84
CA GLY A 394 -13.38 17.85 4.48
C GLY A 394 -14.75 17.66 3.82
N LEU A 395 -15.51 18.75 3.61
CA LEU A 395 -16.89 18.66 3.14
C LEU A 395 -17.01 18.40 1.63
N VAL A 396 -15.98 18.78 0.86
CA VAL A 396 -15.95 18.62 -0.60
C VAL A 396 -14.80 17.73 -1.05
N GLY A 397 -13.57 18.02 -0.58
CA GLY A 397 -12.36 17.33 -1.02
C GLY A 397 -12.32 15.83 -0.69
N ALA A 398 -12.87 15.41 0.46
CA ALA A 398 -12.83 14.01 0.90
C ALA A 398 -13.49 13.05 -0.10
N LEU A 399 -14.71 13.36 -0.57
CA LEU A 399 -15.38 12.53 -1.58
C LEU A 399 -14.64 12.60 -2.93
N GLY A 400 -14.10 13.76 -3.31
CA GLY A 400 -13.29 13.92 -4.52
C GLY A 400 -12.05 13.02 -4.50
N TYR A 401 -11.33 13.00 -3.38
CA TYR A 401 -10.18 12.14 -3.16
C TYR A 401 -10.57 10.65 -3.21
N TRP A 402 -11.63 10.25 -2.50
CA TRP A 402 -12.12 8.87 -2.53
C TRP A 402 -12.47 8.40 -3.94
N LEU A 403 -13.11 9.25 -4.76
CA LEU A 403 -13.38 8.96 -6.16
C LEU A 403 -12.10 8.75 -6.97
N SER A 404 -11.06 9.59 -6.79
CA SER A 404 -9.77 9.38 -7.46
C SER A 404 -9.07 8.09 -7.04
N GLN A 405 -9.25 7.63 -5.79
CA GLN A 405 -8.67 6.37 -5.34
C GLN A 405 -9.30 5.15 -6.00
N GLN A 406 -10.58 5.23 -6.38
CA GLN A 406 -11.23 4.17 -7.14
C GLN A 406 -10.64 4.02 -8.55
N GLU A 407 -10.13 5.10 -9.15
CA GLU A 407 -9.44 5.07 -10.45
C GLU A 407 -8.04 4.43 -10.34
N VAL A 408 -7.31 4.68 -9.25
CA VAL A 408 -5.97 4.11 -9.01
C VAL A 408 -6.03 2.62 -8.69
N ALA A 409 -7.10 2.15 -8.04
CA ALA A 409 -7.30 0.75 -7.65
C ALA A 409 -6.07 0.16 -6.90
N ARG A 410 -5.62 0.86 -5.85
CA ARG A 410 -4.43 0.49 -5.05
C ARG A 410 -4.43 -0.99 -4.68
N GLY A 411 -3.28 -1.64 -4.87
CA GLY A 411 -3.08 -3.07 -4.64
C GLY A 411 -3.59 -3.99 -5.74
N GLY A 412 -4.32 -3.49 -6.76
CA GLY A 412 -4.70 -4.27 -7.95
C GLY A 412 -5.48 -5.54 -7.63
N GLN A 413 -6.32 -5.52 -6.61
CA GLN A 413 -6.97 -6.73 -6.09
C GLN A 413 -8.09 -7.24 -7.01
N PRO A 414 -8.17 -8.56 -7.26
CA PRO A 414 -9.15 -9.14 -8.18
C PRO A 414 -10.58 -9.07 -7.65
N TRP A 415 -11.57 -9.23 -8.54
CA TRP A 415 -12.99 -9.18 -8.16
C TRP A 415 -13.37 -10.21 -7.10
N PHE A 416 -12.69 -11.37 -7.04
CA PHE A 416 -12.98 -12.42 -6.05
C PHE A 416 -12.23 -12.25 -4.71
N TYR A 417 -11.52 -11.12 -4.49
CA TYR A 417 -10.68 -10.91 -3.32
C TYR A 417 -11.41 -11.17 -1.97
N TYR A 418 -12.61 -10.60 -1.78
CA TYR A 418 -13.39 -10.85 -0.56
C TYR A 418 -14.03 -12.24 -0.52
N PHE A 419 -14.28 -12.87 -1.67
CA PHE A 419 -14.69 -14.28 -1.74
C PHE A 419 -13.58 -15.24 -1.31
N MET A 420 -12.34 -14.77 -1.21
CA MET A 420 -11.23 -15.50 -0.58
C MET A 420 -11.09 -15.13 0.90
N LEU A 421 -11.01 -13.83 1.24
CA LEU A 421 -10.75 -13.38 2.61
C LEU A 421 -11.88 -13.70 3.59
N VAL A 422 -13.13 -13.41 3.22
CA VAL A 422 -14.27 -13.55 4.16
C VAL A 422 -14.47 -15.02 4.56
N PRO A 423 -14.42 -16.03 3.67
CA PRO A 423 -14.42 -17.43 4.08
C PRO A 423 -13.21 -17.85 4.91
N LEU A 424 -12.04 -17.21 4.72
CA LEU A 424 -10.83 -17.56 5.46
C LEU A 424 -10.89 -17.15 6.94
N TYR A 425 -11.55 -16.03 7.24
CA TYR A 425 -11.59 -15.44 8.58
C TYR A 425 -12.98 -15.41 9.22
N GLU A 426 -14.05 -15.21 8.45
CA GLU A 426 -15.41 -15.00 8.97
C GLU A 426 -16.39 -16.09 8.55
N PHE A 427 -15.91 -17.33 8.42
CA PHE A 427 -16.74 -18.44 7.95
C PHE A 427 -17.94 -18.77 8.85
N ILE A 428 -17.85 -18.55 10.17
CA ILE A 428 -19.00 -18.78 11.08
C ILE A 428 -20.10 -17.73 10.88
N PRO A 429 -19.84 -16.42 10.99
CA PRO A 429 -20.83 -15.39 10.65
C PRO A 429 -21.37 -15.57 9.24
N MET A 430 -20.51 -15.82 8.25
CA MET A 430 -20.88 -15.98 6.84
C MET A 430 -21.84 -17.15 6.62
N LEU A 431 -21.52 -18.34 7.15
CA LEU A 431 -22.35 -19.54 6.99
C LEU A 431 -23.72 -19.35 7.65
N LEU A 432 -23.74 -18.85 8.88
CA LEU A 432 -24.99 -18.64 9.62
C LEU A 432 -25.85 -17.55 9.01
N SER A 433 -25.26 -16.42 8.61
CA SER A 433 -26.00 -15.36 7.95
C SER A 433 -26.48 -15.77 6.56
N GLY A 434 -25.72 -16.56 5.80
CA GLY A 434 -26.13 -17.09 4.50
C GLY A 434 -27.36 -17.99 4.62
N VAL A 435 -27.33 -18.94 5.56
CA VAL A 435 -28.49 -19.81 5.85
C VAL A 435 -29.68 -19.00 6.34
N ALA A 436 -29.46 -17.98 7.17
CA ALA A 436 -30.51 -17.08 7.65
C ALA A 436 -31.15 -16.30 6.50
N THR A 437 -30.35 -15.71 5.61
CA THR A 437 -30.81 -14.98 4.43
C THR A 437 -31.66 -15.86 3.53
N ILE A 438 -31.18 -17.06 3.18
CA ILE A 438 -31.95 -18.01 2.36
C ILE A 438 -33.28 -18.35 3.04
N GLY A 439 -33.25 -18.63 4.36
CA GLY A 439 -34.46 -18.92 5.13
C GLY A 439 -35.47 -17.76 5.16
N ILE A 440 -34.99 -16.51 5.27
CA ILE A 440 -35.80 -15.30 5.22
C ILE A 440 -36.44 -15.14 3.84
N LEU A 441 -35.65 -15.28 2.77
CA LEU A 441 -36.14 -15.14 1.39
C LEU A 441 -37.18 -16.20 1.02
N ILE A 442 -36.96 -17.46 1.42
CA ILE A 442 -37.95 -18.53 1.20
C ILE A 442 -39.27 -18.23 1.92
N ARG A 443 -39.21 -17.70 3.15
CA ARG A 443 -40.42 -17.31 3.89
C ARG A 443 -41.13 -16.13 3.24
N ALA A 444 -40.38 -15.10 2.86
CA ALA A 444 -40.92 -13.94 2.15
C ALA A 444 -41.63 -14.37 0.86
N PHE A 445 -40.99 -15.24 0.07
CA PHE A 445 -41.56 -15.77 -1.17
C PHE A 445 -42.83 -16.60 -0.94
N ARG A 446 -42.90 -17.36 0.16
CA ARG A 446 -44.07 -18.17 0.54
C ARG A 446 -45.17 -17.37 1.26
N GLY A 447 -45.03 -16.05 1.40
CA GLY A 447 -45.96 -15.22 2.16
C GLY A 447 -46.03 -15.57 3.66
N GLN A 448 -45.02 -16.28 4.17
CA GLN A 448 -44.95 -16.65 5.58
C GLN A 448 -44.35 -15.49 6.39
N PRO A 449 -44.80 -15.27 7.64
CA PRO A 449 -44.24 -14.20 8.45
C PRO A 449 -42.75 -14.48 8.71
N ILE A 450 -41.89 -13.54 8.34
CA ILE A 450 -40.44 -13.64 8.50
C ILE A 450 -40.06 -13.65 9.99
N ASP A 451 -40.92 -13.04 10.80
CA ASP A 451 -40.85 -12.84 12.25
C ASP A 451 -41.71 -13.85 13.06
N ALA A 452 -42.34 -14.83 12.39
CA ALA A 452 -43.44 -15.66 12.92
C ALA A 452 -43.16 -16.47 14.20
N SER A 453 -41.91 -16.63 14.65
CA SER A 453 -41.62 -17.47 15.81
C SER A 453 -40.26 -17.19 16.41
N LEU A 454 -40.11 -16.18 17.28
CA LEU A 454 -39.30 -16.16 18.53
C LEU A 454 -39.01 -14.73 19.02
N PRO A 455 -38.74 -14.51 20.32
CA PRO A 455 -39.32 -15.09 21.55
C PRO A 455 -40.11 -14.04 22.36
N ASP A 456 -41.01 -14.51 23.21
CA ASP A 456 -42.01 -13.80 24.03
C ASP A 456 -41.48 -12.79 25.09
N ASP A 457 -40.26 -12.26 24.93
CA ASP A 457 -39.54 -11.55 26.00
C ASP A 457 -39.41 -10.02 25.80
N ILE A 458 -39.88 -9.40 24.69
CA ILE A 458 -39.52 -7.99 24.36
C ILE A 458 -40.56 -7.17 23.56
N ALA A 459 -40.52 -5.85 23.75
CA ALA A 459 -41.49 -4.78 23.45
C ALA A 459 -41.56 -4.19 22.01
N ALA A 460 -40.82 -4.69 21.00
CA ALA A 460 -40.87 -4.11 19.64
C ALA A 460 -42.03 -4.69 18.81
N PRO A 461 -42.81 -3.86 18.08
CA PRO A 461 -43.85 -4.35 17.18
C PRO A 461 -43.28 -5.27 16.08
N PRO A 462 -44.02 -6.33 15.67
CA PRO A 462 -43.62 -7.25 14.59
C PRO A 462 -43.17 -6.54 13.31
N SER A 463 -43.86 -5.47 12.91
CA SER A 463 -43.55 -4.67 11.72
C SER A 463 -42.14 -4.04 11.74
N VAL A 464 -41.67 -3.57 12.90
CA VAL A 464 -40.33 -2.96 13.04
C VAL A 464 -39.24 -4.02 12.98
N ARG A 465 -39.49 -5.19 13.57
CA ARG A 465 -38.56 -6.33 13.51
C ARG A 465 -38.42 -6.86 12.08
N HIS A 466 -39.53 -6.93 11.36
CA HIS A 466 -39.52 -7.30 9.95
C HIS A 466 -38.63 -6.36 9.14
N LEU A 467 -38.75 -5.04 9.34
CA LEU A 467 -37.86 -4.06 8.72
C LEU A 467 -36.40 -4.30 9.10
N TRP A 468 -36.09 -4.49 10.39
CA TRP A 468 -34.73 -4.74 10.85
C TRP A 468 -34.07 -5.94 10.16
N LEU A 469 -34.78 -7.08 10.07
CA LEU A 469 -34.23 -8.29 9.44
C LEU A 469 -34.01 -8.12 7.95
N LEU A 470 -34.96 -7.47 7.25
CA LEU A 470 -34.78 -7.13 5.83
C LEU A 470 -33.63 -6.15 5.63
N TYR A 471 -33.43 -5.20 6.55
CA TYR A 471 -32.28 -4.29 6.52
C TYR A 471 -30.96 -5.05 6.66
N LEU A 472 -30.86 -6.01 7.57
CA LEU A 472 -29.65 -6.83 7.70
C LEU A 472 -29.36 -7.65 6.43
N VAL A 473 -30.39 -8.27 5.83
CA VAL A 473 -30.24 -8.99 4.55
C VAL A 473 -29.78 -8.03 3.44
N TRP A 474 -30.41 -6.86 3.34
CA TRP A 474 -30.05 -5.83 2.40
C TRP A 474 -28.63 -5.31 2.59
N TRP A 475 -28.25 -5.04 3.84
CA TRP A 475 -26.92 -4.56 4.20
C TRP A 475 -25.86 -5.60 3.83
N ILE A 476 -26.04 -6.88 4.16
CA ILE A 476 -25.13 -7.95 3.74
C ILE A 476 -25.01 -7.98 2.22
N ALA A 477 -26.12 -7.99 1.49
CA ALA A 477 -26.12 -8.06 0.03
C ALA A 477 -25.38 -6.89 -0.61
N LEU A 478 -25.64 -5.66 -0.17
CA LEU A 478 -24.96 -4.48 -0.69
C LEU A 478 -23.51 -4.38 -0.23
N THR A 479 -23.15 -4.84 0.96
CA THR A 479 -21.73 -4.91 1.36
C THR A 479 -20.97 -5.85 0.43
N TRP A 480 -21.52 -7.03 0.12
CA TRP A 480 -20.94 -7.91 -0.88
C TRP A 480 -20.86 -7.27 -2.25
N GLY A 481 -21.92 -6.61 -2.74
CA GLY A 481 -21.92 -5.95 -4.04
C GLY A 481 -20.94 -4.77 -4.12
N ALA A 482 -21.06 -3.81 -3.19
CA ALA A 482 -20.34 -2.54 -3.22
C ALA A 482 -18.83 -2.71 -3.05
N TYR A 483 -18.38 -3.48 -2.05
CA TYR A 483 -16.94 -3.66 -1.81
C TYR A 483 -16.29 -4.58 -2.84
N THR A 484 -17.01 -5.57 -3.38
CA THR A 484 -16.49 -6.42 -4.48
C THR A 484 -16.35 -5.63 -5.78
N TRP A 485 -17.24 -4.65 -6.02
CA TRP A 485 -17.19 -3.81 -7.22
C TRP A 485 -16.22 -2.63 -7.09
N ALA A 486 -16.01 -2.09 -5.89
CA ALA A 486 -15.09 -0.98 -5.65
C ALA A 486 -13.69 -1.27 -6.22
N GLY A 487 -13.08 -0.28 -6.87
CA GLY A 487 -11.72 -0.36 -7.41
C GLY A 487 -10.70 -0.59 -6.30
N GLU A 488 -10.78 0.18 -5.23
CA GLU A 488 -9.94 0.00 -4.04
C GLU A 488 -10.50 -1.15 -3.17
N LYS A 489 -9.74 -2.25 -3.04
CA LYS A 489 -10.08 -3.38 -2.17
C LYS A 489 -8.91 -3.67 -1.26
N MET A 490 -9.20 -3.77 0.04
CA MET A 490 -8.18 -3.84 1.07
C MET A 490 -8.62 -4.72 2.24
N PRO A 491 -7.69 -5.41 2.92
CA PRO A 491 -8.05 -6.44 3.90
C PRO A 491 -8.85 -5.90 5.10
N TRP A 492 -8.61 -4.66 5.53
CA TRP A 492 -9.36 -4.04 6.64
C TRP A 492 -10.85 -3.86 6.37
N LEU A 493 -11.25 -3.78 5.10
CA LEU A 493 -12.66 -3.64 4.72
C LEU A 493 -13.47 -4.91 5.03
N THR A 494 -12.83 -6.05 5.34
CA THR A 494 -13.49 -7.27 5.81
C THR A 494 -14.33 -7.05 7.07
N THR A 495 -13.97 -6.08 7.92
CA THR A 495 -14.73 -5.67 9.09
C THR A 495 -16.16 -5.22 8.76
N HIS A 496 -16.36 -4.59 7.59
CA HIS A 496 -17.68 -4.15 7.12
C HIS A 496 -18.58 -5.33 6.71
N PHE A 497 -17.99 -6.49 6.36
CA PHE A 497 -18.72 -7.73 6.13
C PHE A 497 -19.06 -8.41 7.44
N ALA A 498 -18.08 -8.52 8.34
CA ALA A 498 -18.20 -9.25 9.60
C ALA A 498 -19.35 -8.74 10.48
N LEU A 499 -19.54 -7.42 10.54
CA LEU A 499 -20.55 -6.79 11.39
C LEU A 499 -22.00 -7.21 11.05
N PRO A 500 -22.56 -6.91 9.86
CA PRO A 500 -23.94 -7.25 9.55
C PRO A 500 -24.17 -8.76 9.50
N MET A 501 -23.17 -9.54 9.07
CA MET A 501 -23.23 -11.02 9.13
C MET A 501 -23.36 -11.51 10.57
N SER A 502 -22.57 -10.97 11.51
CA SER A 502 -22.63 -11.36 12.93
C SER A 502 -23.97 -11.01 13.57
N LEU A 503 -24.59 -9.88 13.21
CA LEU A 503 -25.91 -9.49 13.69
C LEU A 503 -26.99 -10.48 13.24
N LEU A 504 -27.01 -10.83 11.95
CA LEU A 504 -27.99 -11.76 11.39
C LEU A 504 -27.74 -13.20 11.88
N ALA A 505 -26.47 -13.62 11.95
CA ALA A 505 -26.04 -14.92 12.46
C ALA A 505 -26.44 -15.11 13.93
N GLY A 506 -26.22 -14.09 14.77
CA GLY A 506 -26.59 -14.12 16.19
C GLY A 506 -28.11 -14.27 16.38
N TRP A 507 -28.91 -13.52 15.61
CA TRP A 507 -30.37 -13.68 15.60
C TRP A 507 -30.79 -15.08 15.16
N TRP A 508 -30.25 -15.59 14.05
CA TRP A 508 -30.61 -16.91 13.52
C TRP A 508 -30.20 -18.05 14.44
N LEU A 509 -29.02 -17.97 15.05
CA LEU A 509 -28.57 -18.97 15.99
C LEU A 509 -29.44 -18.98 17.25
N ALA A 510 -29.77 -17.80 17.80
CA ALA A 510 -30.73 -17.71 18.90
C ALA A 510 -32.09 -18.29 18.49
N TRP A 511 -32.51 -18.06 17.24
CA TRP A 511 -33.74 -18.60 16.70
C TRP A 511 -33.75 -20.13 16.76
N LYS A 512 -32.68 -20.76 16.27
CA LYS A 512 -32.55 -22.22 16.26
C LYS A 512 -32.37 -22.82 17.65
N LEU A 513 -31.59 -22.20 18.52
CA LEU A 513 -31.32 -22.70 19.87
C LEU A 513 -32.59 -22.73 20.74
N LYS A 514 -33.45 -21.71 20.64
CA LYS A 514 -34.71 -21.68 21.40
C LYS A 514 -35.76 -22.65 20.86
N ALA A 515 -35.67 -23.06 19.59
CA ALA A 515 -36.55 -24.07 19.00
C ALA A 515 -36.18 -25.51 19.41
N LEU A 516 -35.13 -25.72 20.20
CA LEU A 516 -34.72 -27.02 20.73
C LEU A 516 -35.39 -27.27 22.09
N ASP A 517 -35.90 -28.49 22.30
CA ASP A 517 -36.40 -28.93 23.60
C ASP A 517 -35.23 -29.34 24.51
N TRP A 518 -34.60 -28.35 25.15
CA TRP A 518 -33.44 -28.57 26.03
C TRP A 518 -33.74 -29.52 27.21
N ARG A 519 -35.00 -29.65 27.63
CA ARG A 519 -35.36 -30.61 28.70
C ARG A 519 -35.26 -32.04 28.19
N ALA A 520 -35.76 -32.30 26.98
CA ALA A 520 -35.56 -33.59 26.32
C ALA A 520 -34.07 -33.86 26.06
N VAL A 521 -33.30 -32.87 25.59
CA VAL A 521 -31.85 -32.99 25.38
C VAL A 521 -31.12 -33.42 26.66
N TRP A 522 -31.42 -32.79 27.79
CA TRP A 522 -30.78 -33.12 29.07
C TRP A 522 -31.20 -34.50 29.57
N ASN A 523 -32.51 -34.75 29.65
CA ASN A 523 -33.04 -35.96 30.30
C ASN A 523 -32.82 -37.24 29.49
N GLN A 524 -32.72 -37.15 28.17
CA GLN A 524 -32.56 -38.32 27.28
C GLN A 524 -31.10 -38.52 26.83
N GLY A 525 -30.15 -37.77 27.42
CA GLY A 525 -28.72 -37.92 27.14
C GLY A 525 -28.27 -37.35 25.78
N GLY A 526 -28.96 -36.34 25.26
CA GLY A 526 -28.62 -35.69 23.99
C GLY A 526 -27.33 -34.88 24.02
N LEU A 527 -26.82 -34.52 25.20
CA LEU A 527 -25.49 -33.94 25.36
C LEU A 527 -24.38 -34.88 24.85
N TRP A 528 -24.58 -36.20 24.92
CA TRP A 528 -23.63 -37.16 24.36
C TRP A 528 -23.53 -37.07 22.83
N LEU A 529 -24.57 -36.59 22.14
CA LEU A 529 -24.49 -36.32 20.69
C LEU A 529 -23.58 -35.11 20.42
N LEU A 530 -23.55 -34.11 21.31
CA LEU A 530 -22.70 -32.93 21.13
C LEU A 530 -21.20 -33.26 21.19
N LEU A 531 -20.79 -34.22 22.02
CA LEU A 531 -19.39 -34.66 22.14
C LEU A 531 -19.07 -35.89 21.28
N GLY A 532 -20.03 -36.80 21.14
CA GLY A 532 -19.83 -38.05 20.43
C GLY A 532 -19.82 -37.89 18.91
N THR A 533 -20.56 -36.92 18.34
CA THR A 533 -20.55 -36.67 16.89
C THR A 533 -19.17 -36.25 16.39
N PRO A 534 -18.46 -35.25 16.98
CA PRO A 534 -17.11 -34.89 16.58
C PRO A 534 -16.12 -36.04 16.79
N LEU A 535 -16.20 -36.72 17.93
CA LEU A 535 -15.32 -37.86 18.23
C LEU A 535 -15.47 -38.98 17.19
N PHE A 536 -16.71 -39.30 16.81
CA PHE A 536 -16.99 -40.27 15.76
C PHE A 536 -16.38 -39.85 14.42
N LEU A 537 -16.49 -38.59 14.03
CA LEU A 537 -15.90 -38.08 12.77
C LEU A 537 -14.37 -38.07 12.80
N VAL A 538 -13.75 -37.75 13.94
CA VAL A 538 -12.29 -37.81 14.10
C VAL A 538 -11.80 -39.24 13.99
N VAL A 539 -12.43 -40.19 14.69
CA VAL A 539 -12.06 -41.60 14.60
C VAL A 539 -12.29 -42.12 13.18
N PHE A 540 -13.42 -41.76 12.55
CA PHE A 540 -13.71 -42.11 11.16
C PHE A 540 -12.62 -41.62 10.21
N TYR A 541 -12.24 -40.35 10.32
CA TYR A 541 -11.19 -39.75 9.50
C TYR A 541 -9.83 -40.43 9.70
N GLN A 542 -9.44 -40.67 10.96
CA GLN A 542 -8.18 -41.35 11.29
C GLN A 542 -8.13 -42.79 10.75
N VAL A 543 -9.25 -43.51 10.76
CA VAL A 543 -9.36 -44.84 10.15
C VAL A 543 -9.30 -44.75 8.62
N ALA A 544 -10.02 -43.81 8.02
CA ALA A 544 -10.10 -43.66 6.57
C ALA A 544 -8.77 -43.26 5.90
N GLN A 545 -7.86 -42.62 6.63
CA GLN A 545 -6.52 -42.27 6.13
C GLN A 545 -5.52 -43.43 6.12
N LYS A 546 -5.76 -44.47 6.93
CA LYS A 546 -4.81 -45.57 7.08
C LYS A 546 -5.01 -46.59 5.96
N ARG A 547 -3.91 -47.17 5.49
CA ARG A 547 -3.92 -48.27 4.51
C ARG A 547 -3.59 -49.58 5.23
N PRO A 548 -4.57 -50.42 5.58
CA PRO A 548 -4.28 -51.71 6.22
C PRO A 548 -3.67 -52.69 5.21
N PHE A 549 -3.07 -53.76 5.73
CA PHE A 549 -2.60 -54.93 4.96
C PHE A 549 -1.48 -54.64 3.95
N GLN A 550 -0.62 -53.65 4.21
CA GLN A 550 0.47 -53.25 3.30
C GLN A 550 1.74 -54.12 3.36
N GLY A 551 1.82 -55.08 4.29
CA GLY A 551 2.99 -55.96 4.41
C GLY A 551 3.25 -56.45 5.84
N LYS A 552 4.41 -57.10 6.04
CA LYS A 552 4.84 -57.70 7.32
C LYS A 552 5.83 -56.83 8.12
N SER A 553 6.17 -55.63 7.64
CA SER A 553 7.02 -54.71 8.40
C SER A 553 6.32 -54.24 9.67
N LEU A 554 7.08 -53.86 10.70
CA LEU A 554 6.53 -53.36 11.96
C LEU A 554 5.59 -52.16 11.74
N GLU A 555 5.95 -51.26 10.82
CA GLU A 555 5.13 -50.10 10.45
C GLU A 555 3.82 -50.53 9.76
N ALA A 556 3.87 -51.46 8.79
CA ALA A 556 2.67 -51.95 8.10
C ALA A 556 1.72 -52.72 9.02
N LEU A 557 2.28 -53.52 9.95
CA LEU A 557 1.51 -54.23 10.98
C LEU A 557 0.90 -53.23 11.99
N SER A 558 1.66 -52.22 12.42
CA SER A 558 1.16 -51.14 13.29
C SER A 558 0.01 -50.38 12.64
N GLN A 559 0.12 -50.02 11.36
CA GLN A 559 -0.97 -49.38 10.61
C GLN A 559 -2.20 -50.30 10.52
N THR A 560 -2.01 -51.58 10.24
CA THR A 560 -3.11 -52.57 10.17
C THR A 560 -3.81 -52.72 11.52
N MET A 561 -3.05 -52.88 12.61
CA MET A 561 -3.61 -52.99 13.97
C MET A 561 -4.33 -51.71 14.39
N ALA A 562 -3.76 -50.53 14.09
CA ALA A 562 -4.41 -49.26 14.36
C ALA A 562 -5.74 -49.12 13.60
N THR A 563 -5.83 -49.59 12.35
CA THR A 563 -7.07 -49.62 11.58
C THR A 563 -8.10 -50.57 12.19
N LEU A 564 -7.71 -51.79 12.58
CA LEU A 564 -8.62 -52.75 13.20
C LEU A 564 -9.17 -52.26 14.55
N ILE A 565 -8.31 -51.75 15.42
CA ILE A 565 -8.73 -51.13 16.70
C ILE A 565 -9.64 -49.93 16.43
N GLY A 566 -9.28 -49.07 15.48
CA GLY A 566 -10.08 -47.93 15.09
C GLY A 566 -11.47 -48.31 14.58
N LEU A 567 -11.60 -49.39 13.80
CA LEU A 567 -12.88 -49.91 13.33
C LEU A 567 -13.76 -50.41 14.48
N ILE A 568 -13.18 -51.11 15.48
CA ILE A 568 -13.91 -51.55 16.67
C ILE A 568 -14.46 -50.34 17.44
N VAL A 569 -13.61 -49.33 17.68
CA VAL A 569 -14.01 -48.08 18.35
C VAL A 569 -15.09 -47.35 17.54
N LEU A 570 -14.94 -47.28 16.21
CA LEU A 570 -15.90 -46.63 15.33
C LEU A 570 -17.28 -47.30 15.35
N ILE A 571 -17.32 -48.64 15.31
CA ILE A 571 -18.57 -49.41 15.43
C ILE A 571 -19.22 -49.19 16.80
N GLY A 572 -18.43 -49.23 17.88
CA GLY A 572 -18.91 -48.98 19.24
C GLY A 572 -19.49 -47.57 19.41
N LEU A 573 -18.77 -46.54 18.96
CA LEU A 573 -19.25 -45.15 18.95
C LEU A 573 -20.48 -44.98 18.08
N GLY A 574 -20.49 -45.56 16.87
CA GLY A 574 -21.61 -45.50 15.94
C GLY A 574 -22.88 -46.12 16.54
N TRP A 575 -22.76 -47.29 17.17
CA TRP A 575 -23.86 -47.94 17.87
C TRP A 575 -24.36 -47.12 19.07
N PHE A 576 -23.44 -46.58 19.87
CA PHE A 576 -23.78 -45.71 21.00
C PHE A 576 -24.55 -44.46 20.55
N LEU A 577 -24.05 -43.77 19.52
CA LEU A 577 -24.71 -42.61 18.92
C LEU A 577 -26.08 -42.99 18.38
N TYR A 578 -26.18 -44.08 17.61
CA TYR A 578 -27.45 -44.58 17.07
C TYR A 578 -28.50 -44.82 18.17
N ARG A 579 -28.12 -45.45 19.29
CA ARG A 579 -29.00 -45.67 20.45
C ARG A 579 -29.50 -44.34 21.04
N ARG A 580 -28.63 -43.33 21.15
CA ARG A 580 -29.03 -41.99 21.60
C ARG A 580 -29.94 -41.31 20.60
N MET A 581 -29.66 -41.45 19.31
CA MET A 581 -30.50 -40.86 18.25
C MET A 581 -31.91 -41.45 18.25
N GLN A 582 -32.04 -42.75 18.50
CA GLN A 582 -33.34 -43.40 18.66
C GLN A 582 -34.11 -42.87 19.89
N SER A 583 -33.44 -42.69 21.04
CA SER A 583 -34.11 -42.22 22.27
C SER A 583 -34.60 -40.77 22.17
N LEU A 584 -33.87 -39.91 21.47
CA LEU A 584 -34.20 -38.49 21.28
C LEU A 584 -35.10 -38.20 20.06
N GLY A 585 -35.21 -39.17 19.16
CA GLY A 585 -35.81 -38.99 17.85
C GLY A 585 -34.85 -38.36 16.84
N TRP A 586 -34.98 -38.77 15.58
CA TRP A 586 -34.07 -38.38 14.49
C TRP A 586 -34.02 -36.87 14.24
N GLY A 587 -35.17 -36.18 14.32
CA GLY A 587 -35.25 -34.75 14.04
C GLY A 587 -34.45 -33.89 15.02
N LEU A 588 -34.59 -34.13 16.33
CA LEU A 588 -33.83 -33.41 17.36
C LEU A 588 -32.35 -33.79 17.31
N SER A 589 -32.06 -35.08 17.11
CA SER A 589 -30.70 -35.60 17.04
C SER A 589 -29.89 -35.00 15.89
N LEU A 590 -30.48 -34.87 14.69
CA LEU A 590 -29.82 -34.24 13.55
C LEU A 590 -29.51 -32.76 13.83
N ARG A 591 -30.42 -32.02 14.48
CA ARG A 591 -30.18 -30.62 14.87
C ARG A 591 -29.04 -30.50 15.88
N LEU A 592 -28.94 -31.41 16.85
CA LEU A 592 -27.84 -31.46 17.81
C LEU A 592 -26.51 -31.82 17.15
N ALA A 593 -26.50 -32.79 16.22
CA ALA A 593 -25.31 -33.13 15.46
C ALA A 593 -24.82 -31.94 14.63
N LEU A 594 -25.71 -31.22 13.94
CA LEU A 594 -25.36 -29.99 13.22
C LEU A 594 -24.85 -28.88 14.15
N LEU A 595 -25.47 -28.70 15.32
CA LEU A 595 -25.01 -27.74 16.33
C LEU A 595 -23.62 -28.10 16.86
N SER A 596 -23.34 -29.39 17.03
CA SER A 596 -22.03 -29.90 17.42
C SER A 596 -20.95 -29.60 16.38
N LEU A 597 -21.24 -29.87 15.10
CA LEU A 597 -20.33 -29.53 13.99
C LEU A 597 -20.07 -28.03 13.91
N LEU A 598 -21.11 -27.22 14.07
CA LEU A 598 -20.98 -25.77 14.15
C LEU A 598 -20.12 -25.35 15.35
N GLY A 599 -20.25 -26.03 16.50
CA GLY A 599 -19.41 -25.79 17.68
C GLY A 599 -17.93 -26.08 17.41
N VAL A 600 -17.62 -27.19 16.73
CA VAL A 600 -16.23 -27.52 16.31
C VAL A 600 -15.69 -26.45 15.37
N LEU A 601 -16.46 -26.07 14.35
CA LEU A 601 -16.08 -24.97 13.44
C LEU A 601 -15.89 -23.65 14.23
N GLY A 602 -16.73 -23.40 15.23
CA GLY A 602 -16.59 -22.27 16.15
C GLY A 602 -15.26 -22.27 16.90
N LEU A 603 -14.78 -23.43 17.35
CA LEU A 603 -13.46 -23.55 17.99
C LEU A 603 -12.32 -23.23 17.00
N PHE A 604 -12.41 -23.71 15.75
CA PHE A 604 -11.45 -23.34 14.71
C PHE A 604 -11.48 -21.84 14.43
N TRP A 605 -12.67 -21.23 14.42
CA TRP A 605 -12.84 -19.80 14.19
C TRP A 605 -12.21 -18.95 15.31
N VAL A 606 -12.43 -19.34 16.57
CA VAL A 606 -11.77 -18.74 17.74
C VAL A 606 -10.25 -18.94 17.68
N ARG A 607 -9.78 -20.12 17.29
CA ARG A 607 -8.35 -20.37 17.08
C ARG A 607 -7.78 -19.45 16.00
N THR A 608 -8.45 -19.28 14.86
CA THR A 608 -8.03 -18.36 13.80
C THR A 608 -7.95 -16.92 14.31
N SER A 609 -8.96 -16.49 15.09
CA SER A 609 -8.96 -15.17 15.73
C SER A 609 -7.76 -14.97 16.65
N PHE A 610 -7.47 -15.98 17.48
CA PHE A 610 -6.36 -15.94 18.41
C PHE A 610 -4.99 -15.93 17.71
N LEU A 611 -4.80 -16.80 16.72
CA LEU A 611 -3.56 -16.85 15.94
C LEU A 611 -3.29 -15.53 15.24
N LEU A 612 -4.27 -14.99 14.52
CA LEU A 612 -4.14 -13.70 13.85
C LEU A 612 -3.82 -12.55 14.82
N THR A 613 -4.48 -12.52 15.98
CA THR A 613 -4.41 -11.37 16.89
C THR A 613 -3.21 -11.38 17.82
N TYR A 614 -2.76 -12.55 18.27
CA TYR A 614 -1.77 -12.67 19.36
C TYR A 614 -0.52 -13.47 19.00
N VAL A 615 -0.49 -14.16 17.86
CA VAL A 615 0.66 -15.00 17.46
C VAL A 615 1.27 -14.49 16.16
N ASN A 616 0.44 -14.27 15.14
CA ASN A 616 0.87 -13.97 13.78
C ASN A 616 0.71 -12.47 13.42
N TYR A 617 0.42 -11.60 14.40
CA TYR A 617 -0.04 -10.23 14.16
C TYR A 617 0.97 -9.32 13.43
N ASP A 618 2.25 -9.65 13.51
CA ASP A 618 3.32 -8.94 12.79
C ASP A 618 3.73 -9.65 11.50
N TYR A 619 3.36 -10.92 11.29
CA TYR A 619 3.91 -11.75 10.21
C TYR A 619 3.05 -11.75 8.94
N PRO A 620 3.66 -11.80 7.73
CA PRO A 620 2.95 -11.67 6.47
C PRO A 620 2.20 -12.95 6.07
N ILE A 621 2.28 -14.01 6.89
CA ILE A 621 1.60 -15.28 6.66
C ILE A 621 0.07 -15.18 6.78
N GLU A 622 -0.43 -14.08 7.34
CA GLU A 622 -1.85 -13.77 7.43
C GLU A 622 -2.23 -12.77 6.34
N PRO A 623 -3.14 -13.10 5.40
CA PRO A 623 -3.63 -12.16 4.40
C PRO A 623 -4.24 -10.84 4.92
N LEU A 624 -4.56 -10.74 6.22
CA LEU A 624 -5.03 -9.50 6.85
C LEU A 624 -3.89 -8.58 7.34
N VAL A 625 -2.65 -9.08 7.39
CA VAL A 625 -1.43 -8.32 7.73
C VAL A 625 -0.86 -7.77 6.43
N TYR A 626 -1.31 -6.58 6.01
CA TYR A 626 -0.95 -5.97 4.72
C TYR A 626 -0.14 -4.69 4.92
N ALA A 627 0.90 -4.48 4.10
CA ALA A 627 1.82 -3.34 4.16
C ALA A 627 2.28 -3.05 5.60
N HIS A 628 2.67 -4.12 6.30
CA HIS A 628 2.92 -4.08 7.73
C HIS A 628 4.40 -3.85 8.00
N GLY A 629 4.70 -2.98 8.96
CA GLY A 629 6.06 -2.75 9.42
C GLY A 629 6.57 -4.00 10.12
N THR A 630 7.76 -4.46 9.75
CA THR A 630 8.31 -5.69 10.33
C THR A 630 8.77 -5.50 11.78
N PRO A 631 8.99 -6.59 12.55
CA PRO A 631 9.64 -6.50 13.86
C PRO A 631 11.02 -5.85 13.85
N ASP A 632 11.72 -5.85 12.70
CA ASP A 632 13.07 -5.30 12.55
C ASP A 632 13.11 -3.79 12.87
N ILE A 633 12.03 -3.06 12.64
CA ILE A 633 11.92 -1.63 13.02
C ILE A 633 12.12 -1.42 14.52
N LYS A 634 11.49 -2.24 15.37
CA LYS A 634 11.64 -2.11 16.82
C LYS A 634 13.03 -2.55 17.28
N ILE A 635 13.64 -3.52 16.58
CA ILE A 635 15.02 -3.93 16.82
C ILE A 635 15.95 -2.74 16.54
N VAL A 636 15.88 -2.13 15.37
CA VAL A 636 16.70 -0.98 14.99
C VAL A 636 16.48 0.22 15.91
N VAL A 637 15.24 0.54 16.28
CA VAL A 637 14.96 1.63 17.24
C VAL A 637 15.59 1.35 18.60
N ASN A 638 15.57 0.10 19.07
CA ASN A 638 16.23 -0.28 20.33
C ASN A 638 17.75 -0.22 20.22
N ASP A 639 18.32 -0.63 19.09
CA ASP A 639 19.76 -0.50 18.81
C ASP A 639 20.19 0.96 18.82
N LEU A 640 19.43 1.86 18.17
CA LEU A 640 19.67 3.31 18.21
C LEU A 640 19.62 3.87 19.64
N ARG A 641 18.64 3.44 20.46
CA ARG A 641 18.56 3.85 21.88
C ARG A 641 19.76 3.37 22.67
N GLU A 642 20.20 2.13 22.43
CA GLU A 642 21.35 1.56 23.13
C GLU A 642 22.66 2.25 22.74
N ILE A 643 22.88 2.47 21.44
CA ILE A 643 24.01 3.25 20.91
C ILE A 643 23.99 4.64 21.53
N SER A 644 22.84 5.32 21.52
CA SER A 644 22.68 6.65 22.12
C SER A 644 23.10 6.65 23.58
N ARG A 645 22.52 5.75 24.39
CA ARG A 645 22.77 5.67 25.83
C ARG A 645 24.25 5.44 26.17
N ARG A 646 24.95 4.64 25.37
CA ARG A 646 26.37 4.31 25.61
C ARG A 646 27.35 5.37 25.10
N THR A 647 26.95 6.19 24.14
CA THR A 647 27.88 7.11 23.45
C THR A 647 27.67 8.57 23.83
N VAL A 648 26.44 9.07 23.72
CA VAL A 648 26.14 10.52 23.80
C VAL A 648 25.03 10.87 24.80
N GLY A 649 24.46 9.86 25.48
CA GLY A 649 23.37 10.03 26.44
C GLY A 649 22.01 9.60 25.89
N GLU A 650 21.00 9.61 26.75
CA GLU A 650 19.67 9.09 26.42
C GLU A 650 19.02 9.87 25.26
N ASN A 651 18.72 9.15 24.17
CA ASN A 651 18.15 9.63 22.90
C ASN A 651 18.87 10.80 22.21
N ALA A 652 20.07 11.21 22.65
CA ALA A 652 20.83 12.31 22.08
C ALA A 652 21.59 11.97 20.76
N LEU A 653 21.49 10.73 20.27
CA LEU A 653 22.16 10.28 19.04
C LEU A 653 21.71 11.09 17.81
N ALA A 654 22.68 11.65 17.10
CA ALA A 654 22.47 12.44 15.89
C ALA A 654 22.57 11.59 14.61
N PHE A 655 21.72 10.58 14.48
CA PHE A 655 21.70 9.70 13.29
C PHE A 655 20.98 10.36 12.10
N VAL A 656 21.29 9.86 10.91
CA VAL A 656 20.73 10.34 9.63
C VAL A 656 19.75 9.32 9.06
N TYR A 657 18.65 9.78 8.46
CA TYR A 657 17.69 8.93 7.76
C TYR A 657 17.10 9.62 6.51
N ASP A 658 16.70 8.83 5.51
CA ASP A 658 16.21 9.28 4.21
C ASP A 658 14.69 9.22 4.03
N ASN A 659 14.20 9.60 2.84
CA ASN A 659 12.77 9.57 2.53
C ASN A 659 12.19 8.14 2.53
N GLU A 660 12.95 7.14 2.05
CA GLU A 660 12.48 5.75 1.98
C GLU A 660 12.29 5.15 3.38
N THR A 661 13.18 5.43 4.32
CA THR A 661 13.08 4.95 5.71
C THR A 661 12.13 5.74 6.59
N THR A 662 11.46 6.79 6.07
CA THR A 662 10.59 7.66 6.88
C THR A 662 9.48 6.88 7.57
N TRP A 663 8.79 6.00 6.85
CA TRP A 663 7.61 5.31 7.36
C TRP A 663 7.91 3.81 7.53
N PRO A 664 7.83 3.25 8.75
CA PRO A 664 7.15 3.79 9.94
C PRO A 664 8.07 4.44 11.00
N PHE A 665 9.34 4.66 10.70
CA PHE A 665 10.31 5.12 11.69
C PHE A 665 10.04 6.52 12.26
N GLU A 666 9.38 7.41 11.52
CA GLU A 666 9.10 8.79 11.95
C GLU A 666 8.39 8.83 13.31
N TRP A 667 7.44 7.90 13.53
CA TRP A 667 6.77 7.74 14.82
C TRP A 667 7.74 7.39 15.94
N TYR A 668 8.66 6.47 15.69
CA TYR A 668 9.63 5.99 16.68
C TYR A 668 10.78 6.97 16.92
N PHE A 669 11.12 7.77 15.91
CA PHE A 669 12.17 8.78 15.99
C PHE A 669 11.74 10.05 16.72
N ARG A 670 10.46 10.18 17.11
CA ARG A 670 9.94 11.34 17.86
C ARG A 670 10.71 11.67 19.15
N ASP A 671 11.33 10.65 19.76
CA ASP A 671 12.05 10.77 21.03
C ASP A 671 13.51 11.22 20.83
N PHE A 672 14.01 11.28 19.58
CA PHE A 672 15.38 11.64 19.23
C PHE A 672 15.46 13.08 18.71
N PRO A 673 15.82 14.07 19.55
CA PRO A 673 15.83 15.48 19.16
C PRO A 673 16.91 15.83 18.12
N ASN A 674 17.98 15.04 18.04
CA ASN A 674 19.13 15.32 17.18
C ASN A 674 19.11 14.55 15.84
N LYS A 675 18.02 13.83 15.54
CA LYS A 675 17.86 13.11 14.27
C LYS A 675 17.96 14.08 13.08
N LYS A 676 18.51 13.63 11.95
CA LYS A 676 18.64 14.44 10.73
C LYS A 676 17.97 13.75 9.55
N PHE A 677 16.96 14.40 8.98
CA PHE A 677 16.29 13.94 7.78
C PHE A 677 16.96 14.54 6.54
N VAL A 678 17.40 13.68 5.60
CA VAL A 678 18.08 14.12 4.36
C VAL A 678 17.22 13.97 3.11
N GLY A 679 16.06 13.31 3.22
CA GLY A 679 15.20 13.04 2.08
C GLY A 679 15.91 12.26 0.98
N ALA A 680 15.59 12.56 -0.29
CA ALA A 680 16.22 11.92 -1.46
C ALA A 680 17.56 12.56 -1.88
N GLY A 681 17.93 13.70 -1.28
CA GLY A 681 19.13 14.48 -1.61
C GLY A 681 20.32 14.07 -0.73
N ILE A 682 20.87 12.90 -0.97
CA ILE A 682 22.02 12.39 -0.22
C ILE A 682 23.29 13.11 -0.69
N THR A 683 23.89 13.91 0.21
CA THR A 683 25.17 14.60 -0.02
C THR A 683 26.23 14.14 0.97
N ARG A 684 27.50 14.40 0.65
CA ARG A 684 28.62 14.04 1.51
C ARG A 684 28.54 14.76 2.86
N GLU A 685 28.25 16.04 2.85
CA GLU A 685 28.13 16.89 4.05
C GLU A 685 27.01 16.41 4.96
N ALA A 686 25.91 15.91 4.38
CA ALA A 686 24.78 15.41 5.13
C ALA A 686 25.09 14.12 5.88
N LEU A 687 25.95 13.26 5.32
CA LEU A 687 26.37 11.98 5.92
C LEU A 687 27.66 12.09 6.73
N LYS A 688 28.40 13.20 6.59
CA LYS A 688 29.69 13.42 7.25
C LYS A 688 29.57 13.26 8.76
N ASP A 689 30.43 12.42 9.32
CA ASP A 689 30.52 12.11 10.76
C ASP A 689 29.25 11.56 11.42
N ALA A 690 28.25 11.12 10.65
CA ALA A 690 27.05 10.51 11.21
C ALA A 690 27.40 9.22 11.96
N PRO A 691 27.01 9.04 13.23
CA PRO A 691 27.30 7.80 13.96
C PRO A 691 26.55 6.59 13.38
N VAL A 692 25.33 6.84 12.88
CA VAL A 692 24.45 5.86 12.22
C VAL A 692 23.74 6.53 11.05
N VAL A 693 23.61 5.82 9.93
CA VAL A 693 22.87 6.24 8.74
C VAL A 693 21.86 5.16 8.36
N LEU A 694 20.61 5.55 8.17
CA LEU A 694 19.51 4.69 7.72
C LEU A 694 19.08 5.12 6.32
N VAL A 695 19.14 4.21 5.35
CA VAL A 695 18.76 4.50 3.96
C VAL A 695 17.99 3.34 3.37
N GLY A 696 16.98 3.63 2.55
CA GLY A 696 16.28 2.62 1.75
C GLY A 696 17.16 2.09 0.62
N ILE A 697 16.82 0.93 0.05
CA ILE A 697 17.61 0.32 -1.03
C ILE A 697 17.80 1.27 -2.21
N GLU A 698 16.78 2.05 -2.59
CA GLU A 698 16.84 2.97 -3.73
C GLU A 698 17.90 4.08 -3.57
N ASN A 699 18.21 4.41 -2.32
CA ASN A 699 19.13 5.47 -1.94
C ASN A 699 20.48 4.93 -1.41
N GLU A 700 20.58 3.62 -1.18
CA GLU A 700 21.80 2.96 -0.70
C GLU A 700 22.97 3.23 -1.65
N GLY A 701 22.75 3.10 -2.96
CA GLY A 701 23.76 3.34 -3.98
C GLY A 701 24.35 4.75 -3.88
N LYS A 702 23.53 5.75 -3.55
CA LYS A 702 23.92 7.17 -3.38
C LYS A 702 24.70 7.41 -2.09
N ALA A 703 24.36 6.70 -1.01
CA ALA A 703 25.02 6.86 0.29
C ALA A 703 26.36 6.14 0.37
N ARG A 704 26.46 4.93 -0.20
CA ARG A 704 27.59 4.02 0.00
C ARG A 704 28.96 4.63 -0.34
N PRO A 705 29.14 5.41 -1.43
CA PRO A 705 30.43 6.02 -1.76
C PRO A 705 30.96 6.99 -0.71
N PHE A 706 30.08 7.65 0.05
CA PHE A 706 30.47 8.59 1.10
C PHE A 706 30.75 7.91 2.44
N LEU A 707 30.18 6.73 2.66
CA LEU A 707 30.36 5.96 3.90
C LEU A 707 31.59 5.06 3.82
N GLY A 708 31.86 4.48 2.64
CA GLY A 708 33.01 3.61 2.37
C GLY A 708 33.17 2.49 3.40
N LYS A 709 34.41 2.07 3.66
CA LYS A 709 34.74 1.02 4.65
C LYS A 709 34.73 1.51 6.10
N LYS A 710 34.33 2.76 6.38
CA LYS A 710 34.26 3.32 7.75
C LYS A 710 33.05 2.82 8.54
N TYR A 711 32.05 2.23 7.86
CA TYR A 711 30.80 1.77 8.46
C TYR A 711 30.64 0.25 8.29
N TYR A 712 29.91 -0.37 9.22
CA TYR A 712 29.32 -1.69 9.03
C TYR A 712 27.98 -1.55 8.32
N ARG A 713 27.73 -2.39 7.31
CA ARG A 713 26.44 -2.48 6.60
C ARG A 713 25.60 -3.60 7.20
N ILE A 714 24.38 -3.29 7.64
CA ILE A 714 23.43 -4.30 8.10
C ILE A 714 22.10 -4.07 7.41
N GLU A 715 21.54 -5.12 6.81
CA GLU A 715 20.28 -5.06 6.07
C GLU A 715 19.13 -5.59 6.92
N TYR A 716 18.00 -4.88 6.87
CA TYR A 716 16.79 -5.17 7.62
C TYR A 716 15.56 -5.06 6.72
N ARG A 717 14.46 -5.72 7.10
CA ARG A 717 13.18 -5.57 6.38
C ARG A 717 12.43 -4.38 6.91
N GLN A 718 11.98 -3.49 6.04
CA GLN A 718 11.16 -2.35 6.42
C GLN A 718 9.68 -2.74 6.50
N ILE A 719 9.14 -3.22 5.38
CA ILE A 719 7.72 -3.50 5.19
C ILE A 719 7.58 -4.84 4.47
N TRP A 720 6.58 -5.63 4.85
CA TRP A 720 6.25 -6.87 4.12
C TRP A 720 4.75 -7.01 3.87
N TRP A 721 4.42 -7.84 2.87
CA TRP A 721 3.06 -8.17 2.52
C TRP A 721 2.87 -9.68 2.33
N PRO A 722 1.62 -10.17 2.46
CA PRO A 722 1.30 -11.57 2.23
C PRO A 722 1.52 -11.94 0.77
N LYS A 723 1.91 -13.19 0.52
CA LYS A 723 2.02 -13.71 -0.85
C LYS A 723 0.68 -13.62 -1.58
N GLU A 724 0.68 -12.90 -2.70
CA GLU A 724 -0.51 -12.68 -3.52
C GLU A 724 -0.70 -13.76 -4.61
N THR A 725 -0.38 -15.02 -4.30
CA THR A 725 -0.48 -16.13 -5.26
C THR A 725 -1.89 -16.33 -5.82
N TYR A 726 -2.92 -15.84 -5.13
CA TYR A 726 -4.30 -15.84 -5.65
C TYR A 726 -4.47 -14.99 -6.91
N LYS A 727 -3.60 -14.02 -7.19
CA LYS A 727 -3.62 -13.22 -8.43
C LYS A 727 -3.31 -14.06 -9.67
N GLN A 728 -2.61 -15.18 -9.51
CA GLN A 728 -2.37 -16.16 -10.59
C GLN A 728 -3.68 -16.70 -11.22
N LEU A 729 -4.80 -16.64 -10.51
CA LEU A 729 -6.11 -16.99 -11.09
C LEU A 729 -6.55 -16.01 -12.18
N VAL A 730 -6.04 -14.78 -12.16
CA VAL A 730 -6.25 -13.76 -13.19
C VAL A 730 -5.09 -13.74 -14.17
N ASP A 731 -3.86 -13.68 -13.65
CA ASP A 731 -2.63 -13.50 -14.44
C ASP A 731 -2.27 -14.74 -15.26
N GLY A 732 -2.64 -15.92 -14.76
CA GLY A 732 -2.36 -17.22 -15.35
C GLY A 732 -1.00 -17.81 -14.96
N VAL A 733 -0.90 -19.13 -15.04
CA VAL A 733 0.34 -19.89 -14.76
C VAL A 733 0.77 -20.64 -16.02
N PRO A 734 1.94 -20.30 -16.61
CA PRO A 734 2.50 -21.04 -17.75
C PRO A 734 2.73 -22.51 -17.42
N GLN A 735 2.48 -23.37 -18.39
CA GLN A 735 2.68 -24.81 -18.31
C GLN A 735 3.85 -25.24 -19.22
N PRO A 736 4.48 -26.40 -18.94
CA PRO A 736 5.59 -26.91 -19.76
C PRO A 736 5.24 -27.16 -21.23
N ASP A 737 3.95 -27.33 -21.55
CA ASP A 737 3.43 -27.51 -22.91
C ASP A 737 3.18 -26.18 -23.66
N GLY A 738 3.57 -25.05 -23.06
CA GLY A 738 3.36 -23.71 -23.61
C GLY A 738 1.95 -23.13 -23.38
N THR A 739 1.04 -23.88 -22.76
CA THR A 739 -0.29 -23.36 -22.40
C THR A 739 -0.25 -22.51 -21.13
N VAL A 740 -1.23 -21.62 -20.94
CA VAL A 740 -1.37 -20.83 -19.70
C VAL A 740 -2.71 -21.19 -19.05
N LEU A 741 -2.65 -21.79 -17.85
CA LEU A 741 -3.85 -22.09 -17.07
C LEU A 741 -4.25 -20.87 -16.24
N LYS A 742 -5.53 -20.49 -16.29
CA LYS A 742 -6.08 -19.36 -15.54
C LYS A 742 -7.53 -19.63 -15.11
N GLY A 743 -8.00 -18.93 -14.08
CA GLY A 743 -9.35 -19.05 -13.56
C GLY A 743 -9.72 -20.49 -13.20
N TRP A 744 -10.85 -20.96 -13.75
CA TRP A 744 -11.40 -22.29 -13.45
C TRP A 744 -10.50 -23.47 -13.85
N SER A 745 -9.73 -23.34 -14.95
CA SER A 745 -8.85 -24.44 -15.39
C SER A 745 -7.68 -24.64 -14.43
N LEU A 746 -7.13 -23.54 -13.90
CA LEU A 746 -6.09 -23.55 -12.86
C LEU A 746 -6.63 -24.08 -11.53
N LEU A 747 -7.83 -23.65 -11.11
CA LEU A 747 -8.46 -24.21 -9.89
C LEU A 747 -8.66 -25.72 -10.01
N TRP A 748 -9.10 -26.19 -11.18
CA TRP A 748 -9.35 -27.62 -11.39
C TRP A 748 -8.07 -28.44 -11.39
N SER A 749 -6.94 -27.88 -11.86
CA SER A 749 -5.64 -28.56 -11.78
C SER A 749 -5.17 -28.71 -10.33
N TRP A 750 -5.32 -27.65 -9.51
CA TRP A 750 -5.00 -27.70 -8.08
C TRP A 750 -5.89 -28.68 -7.30
N ILE A 751 -7.19 -28.75 -7.64
CA ILE A 751 -8.12 -29.69 -6.99
C ILE A 751 -7.75 -31.15 -7.31
N LYS A 752 -7.25 -31.44 -8.51
CA LYS A 752 -6.84 -32.79 -8.91
C LYS A 752 -5.52 -33.21 -8.25
N ASP A 753 -4.57 -32.29 -8.12
CA ASP A 753 -3.26 -32.57 -7.54
C ASP A 753 -3.36 -32.83 -6.01
N PRO A 754 -2.95 -34.02 -5.51
CA PRO A 754 -2.87 -34.28 -4.08
C PRO A 754 -1.93 -33.34 -3.32
N GLN A 755 -0.82 -32.90 -3.92
CA GLN A 755 0.15 -32.02 -3.26
C GLN A 755 -0.38 -30.60 -3.14
N ALA A 756 -0.92 -30.02 -4.23
CA ALA A 756 -1.58 -28.72 -4.18
C ALA A 756 -2.71 -28.68 -3.12
N ARG A 757 -3.53 -29.74 -3.02
CA ARG A 757 -4.55 -29.86 -1.97
C ARG A 757 -3.96 -29.86 -0.56
N LYS A 758 -2.85 -30.58 -0.34
CA LYS A 758 -2.17 -30.60 0.95
C LYS A 758 -1.66 -29.20 1.33
N VAL A 759 -0.99 -28.52 0.40
CA VAL A 759 -0.49 -27.15 0.59
C VAL A 759 -1.63 -26.18 0.87
N PHE A 760 -2.73 -26.27 0.14
CA PHE A 760 -3.92 -25.45 0.36
C PHE A 760 -4.44 -25.60 1.80
N TRP A 761 -4.61 -26.83 2.29
CA TRP A 761 -5.09 -27.07 3.65
C TRP A 761 -4.06 -26.68 4.72
N ASP A 762 -2.76 -26.85 4.44
CA ASP A 762 -1.69 -26.40 5.31
C ASP A 762 -1.72 -24.88 5.51
N ILE A 763 -2.00 -24.11 4.45
CA ILE A 763 -2.16 -22.65 4.52
C ILE A 763 -3.49 -22.27 5.20
N VAL A 764 -4.61 -22.84 4.75
CA VAL A 764 -5.96 -22.45 5.21
C VAL A 764 -6.19 -22.79 6.69
N ILE A 765 -5.63 -23.91 7.19
CA ILE A 765 -5.82 -24.34 8.58
C ILE A 765 -4.65 -23.92 9.47
N TYR A 766 -3.42 -24.07 9.00
CA TYR A 766 -2.22 -23.93 9.83
C TYR A 766 -1.36 -22.71 9.50
N ARG A 767 -1.70 -21.93 8.45
CA ARG A 767 -0.88 -20.81 7.96
C ARG A 767 0.55 -21.23 7.64
N LYS A 768 0.72 -22.48 7.24
CA LYS A 768 2.03 -23.08 6.98
C LYS A 768 2.33 -23.02 5.48
N TYR A 769 3.31 -22.20 5.14
CA TYR A 769 3.83 -22.08 3.78
C TYR A 769 5.09 -22.93 3.61
N GLN A 770 5.37 -23.34 2.37
CA GLN A 770 6.54 -24.17 2.06
C GLN A 770 7.86 -23.39 2.09
N GLN A 771 7.83 -22.12 1.67
CA GLN A 771 9.01 -21.26 1.63
C GLN A 771 9.18 -20.49 2.94
N PRO A 772 10.41 -20.41 3.49
CA PRO A 772 10.71 -19.58 4.67
C PRO A 772 10.30 -18.13 4.47
N ILE A 773 9.89 -17.45 5.55
CA ILE A 773 9.47 -16.03 5.49
C ILE A 773 10.61 -15.12 5.03
N ALA A 774 11.87 -15.50 5.30
CA ALA A 774 13.05 -14.75 4.86
C ALA A 774 13.13 -14.62 3.33
N ASP A 775 12.60 -15.58 2.57
CA ASP A 775 12.68 -15.61 1.11
C ASP A 775 11.39 -15.05 0.45
N TRP A 776 10.53 -14.36 1.20
CA TRP A 776 9.27 -13.87 0.67
C TRP A 776 9.45 -12.56 -0.09
N SER A 777 9.17 -12.60 -1.38
CA SER A 777 8.94 -11.43 -2.21
C SER A 777 7.43 -11.23 -2.44
N PRO A 778 6.93 -9.99 -2.44
CA PRO A 778 7.69 -8.75 -2.23
C PRO A 778 7.86 -8.43 -0.73
N ALA A 779 9.00 -7.85 -0.37
CA ALA A 779 9.25 -7.21 0.92
C ALA A 779 10.21 -6.06 0.65
N ASP A 780 9.95 -4.92 1.28
CA ASP A 780 10.78 -3.74 1.19
C ASP A 780 11.85 -3.78 2.29
N HIS A 781 13.05 -3.32 1.98
CA HIS A 781 14.20 -3.41 2.88
C HIS A 781 14.93 -2.06 2.98
N PHE A 782 15.67 -1.92 4.07
CA PHE A 782 16.52 -0.77 4.31
C PHE A 782 17.82 -1.22 4.94
N VAL A 783 18.81 -0.33 4.89
CA VAL A 783 20.15 -0.58 5.38
C VAL A 783 20.46 0.37 6.52
N MET A 784 21.01 -0.19 7.60
CA MET A 784 21.62 0.56 8.68
C MET A 784 23.14 0.48 8.54
N PHE A 785 23.75 1.64 8.34
CA PHE A 785 25.19 1.82 8.41
C PHE A 785 25.58 2.32 9.79
N ILE A 786 26.50 1.62 10.47
CA ILE A 786 27.00 2.03 11.79
C ILE A 786 28.50 2.28 11.69
N ARG A 787 28.95 3.45 12.14
CA ARG A 787 30.37 3.80 12.09
C ARG A 787 31.18 2.85 12.98
N LYS A 788 32.30 2.32 12.46
CA LYS A 788 33.04 1.22 13.11
C LYS A 788 33.58 1.59 14.52
N ASP A 789 33.98 2.84 14.73
CA ASP A 789 34.43 3.37 16.03
C ASP A 789 33.28 3.47 17.05
N ILE A 790 32.08 3.80 16.60
CA ILE A 790 30.86 3.81 17.41
C ILE A 790 30.46 2.37 17.76
N ALA A 791 30.44 1.49 16.76
CA ALA A 791 30.17 0.07 16.97
C ALA A 791 31.14 -0.55 18.00
N ALA A 792 32.43 -0.20 17.94
CA ALA A 792 33.44 -0.67 18.89
C ALA A 792 33.19 -0.22 20.34
N GLN A 793 32.53 0.93 20.56
CA GLN A 793 32.16 1.42 21.89
C GLN A 793 30.93 0.71 22.46
N VAL A 794 30.15 0.05 21.60
CA VAL A 794 28.82 -0.44 21.95
C VAL A 794 28.80 -1.98 22.14
N TRP A 795 29.80 -2.77 21.69
CA TRP A 795 29.56 -4.22 21.41
C TRP A 795 30.70 -5.23 21.67
N ASP A 796 30.52 -6.55 21.90
CA ASP A 796 29.44 -7.59 22.03
C ASP A 796 28.46 -7.96 20.87
N LEU A 797 28.53 -7.36 19.67
CA LEU A 797 27.71 -7.69 18.48
C LEU A 797 28.40 -8.59 17.46
N THR A 798 29.62 -9.03 17.76
CA THR A 798 30.47 -9.85 16.88
C THR A 798 29.87 -11.22 16.52
N THR A 799 28.64 -11.53 16.94
CA THR A 799 27.92 -12.77 16.63
C THR A 799 27.03 -12.69 15.36
N LEU A 800 26.91 -11.53 14.70
CA LEU A 800 26.24 -11.45 13.39
C LEU A 800 27.21 -11.93 12.28
N PRO A 801 26.85 -12.99 11.52
CA PRO A 801 27.70 -13.52 10.44
C PRO A 801 28.03 -12.48 9.34
N ALA A 802 27.22 -11.43 9.22
CA ALA A 802 27.36 -10.38 8.20
C ALA A 802 28.48 -9.36 8.45
N LEU A 803 29.12 -9.37 9.62
CA LEU A 803 30.16 -8.39 9.98
C LEU A 803 31.57 -8.83 9.57
N ALA A 804 31.72 -10.02 8.99
CA ALA A 804 32.99 -10.69 8.77
C ALA A 804 33.40 -10.72 7.29
N GLU A 805 33.39 -9.59 6.60
CA GLU A 805 34.16 -9.45 5.36
C GLU A 805 34.38 -7.96 5.06
N GLU A 806 35.58 -7.46 5.40
CA GLU A 806 36.39 -6.62 4.51
C GLU A 806 37.66 -6.15 5.23
N GLY A 807 38.79 -6.32 4.55
CA GLY A 807 40.14 -6.03 5.01
C GLY A 807 40.42 -4.55 5.31
N ALA A 808 41.63 -4.31 5.80
CA ALA A 808 42.09 -3.06 6.40
C ALA A 808 41.69 -1.77 5.67
N ILE A 809 41.42 -0.77 6.49
CA ILE A 809 41.06 0.61 6.16
C ILE A 809 42.12 1.23 5.24
N SER A 810 41.73 1.62 4.03
CA SER A 810 42.33 2.78 3.38
C SER A 810 41.35 3.93 3.53
N ALA A 811 41.74 5.00 4.23
CA ALA A 811 40.97 6.24 4.20
C ALA A 811 40.95 6.78 2.75
N ASP A 812 39.87 7.47 2.36
CA ASP A 812 39.83 8.15 1.07
C ASP A 812 40.94 9.23 1.07
N PRO A 813 41.99 9.09 0.26
CA PRO A 813 43.15 9.98 0.29
C PRO A 813 42.85 11.39 -0.25
N PHE A 814 41.62 11.62 -0.74
CA PHE A 814 41.11 12.92 -1.19
C PHE A 814 40.22 13.63 -0.14
N GLU A 815 40.00 13.03 1.03
CA GLU A 815 39.03 13.52 2.00
C GLU A 815 39.24 15.00 2.37
N ASP A 816 40.48 15.41 2.63
CA ASP A 816 40.88 16.78 2.97
C ASP A 816 41.26 17.65 1.75
N LYS A 817 41.06 17.13 0.53
CA LYS A 817 41.47 17.75 -0.74
C LYS A 817 40.29 18.08 -1.64
N TYR A 818 39.08 18.10 -1.07
CA TYR A 818 37.88 18.41 -1.82
C TYR A 818 37.75 19.91 -2.07
N LEU A 819 37.46 20.29 -3.31
CA LEU A 819 37.27 21.66 -3.74
C LEU A 819 35.79 21.92 -4.01
N ASP A 820 35.30 23.08 -3.58
CA ASP A 820 34.06 23.65 -4.12
C ASP A 820 34.39 24.26 -5.49
N HIS A 821 34.10 23.51 -6.54
CA HIS A 821 34.53 23.81 -7.90
C HIS A 821 33.33 23.76 -8.86
N PRO A 822 32.47 24.81 -8.91
CA PRO A 822 31.32 24.84 -9.79
C PRO A 822 31.73 25.10 -11.24
N ALA A 823 30.96 24.54 -12.18
CA ALA A 823 31.15 24.77 -13.60
C ALA A 823 30.91 26.24 -13.96
N VAL A 824 31.83 26.80 -14.73
CA VAL A 824 31.73 28.14 -15.30
C VAL A 824 30.85 28.18 -16.55
N GLN A 825 30.65 27.02 -17.19
CA GLN A 825 29.78 26.87 -18.35
C GLN A 825 29.18 25.47 -18.36
N ILE A 826 27.89 25.36 -18.71
CA ILE A 826 27.19 24.09 -18.91
C ILE A 826 26.61 24.12 -20.32
N VAL A 827 26.88 23.07 -21.10
CA VAL A 827 26.52 22.96 -22.51
C VAL A 827 25.73 21.66 -22.73
N GLY A 828 24.69 21.70 -23.57
CA GLY A 828 23.78 20.57 -23.83
C GLY A 828 22.51 20.58 -22.98
N GLY A 829 21.95 19.40 -22.71
CA GLY A 829 20.74 19.17 -21.91
C GLY A 829 19.81 18.11 -22.52
N PRO A 830 18.79 17.66 -21.77
CA PRO A 830 17.81 16.68 -22.25
C PRO A 830 17.17 17.12 -23.58
N GLY A 831 17.26 16.25 -24.60
CA GLY A 831 16.77 16.52 -25.96
C GLY A 831 17.84 17.06 -26.92
N GLN A 832 19.01 17.51 -26.44
CA GLN A 832 20.17 17.84 -27.28
C GLN A 832 21.22 16.73 -27.27
N LEU A 833 21.48 16.13 -26.10
CA LEU A 833 22.34 14.97 -25.91
C LEU A 833 21.55 13.84 -25.24
N THR A 834 22.03 12.61 -25.41
CA THR A 834 21.57 11.40 -24.74
C THR A 834 22.81 10.58 -24.34
N THR A 835 23.06 10.46 -23.04
CA THR A 835 24.20 9.72 -22.46
C THR A 835 25.55 10.04 -23.10
N PRO A 836 26.01 11.30 -23.13
CA PRO A 836 27.35 11.64 -23.64
C PRO A 836 28.44 10.93 -22.84
N ARG A 837 29.38 10.24 -23.50
CA ARG A 837 30.43 9.47 -22.82
C ARG A 837 31.75 10.23 -22.65
N ASN A 838 32.35 10.71 -23.73
CA ASN A 838 33.56 11.51 -23.68
C ASN A 838 33.55 12.64 -24.73
N MET A 839 34.55 13.52 -24.67
CA MET A 839 34.69 14.65 -25.58
C MET A 839 36.16 14.99 -25.86
N ALA A 840 36.38 15.70 -26.97
CA ALA A 840 37.64 16.36 -27.29
C ALA A 840 37.41 17.84 -27.58
N VAL A 841 38.36 18.67 -27.13
CA VAL A 841 38.36 20.11 -27.38
C VAL A 841 39.47 20.43 -28.38
N ALA A 842 39.11 21.02 -29.51
CA ALA A 842 40.04 21.42 -30.56
C ALA A 842 40.78 22.72 -30.21
N GLU A 843 41.88 23.01 -30.91
CA GLU A 843 42.68 24.25 -30.76
C GLU A 843 41.89 25.54 -31.01
N ASP A 844 40.84 25.49 -31.83
CA ASP A 844 39.94 26.62 -32.06
C ASP A 844 38.81 26.74 -31.02
N GLY A 845 38.82 25.87 -30.01
CA GLY A 845 37.86 25.81 -28.91
C GLY A 845 36.56 25.06 -29.22
N ARG A 846 36.40 24.46 -30.41
CA ARG A 846 35.24 23.58 -30.70
C ARG A 846 35.28 22.32 -29.83
N ILE A 847 34.11 21.88 -29.39
CA ILE A 847 33.95 20.73 -28.49
C ILE A 847 33.23 19.63 -29.26
N TYR A 848 33.93 18.53 -29.51
CA TYR A 848 33.39 17.34 -30.15
C TYR A 848 32.96 16.35 -29.07
N VAL A 849 31.68 16.01 -29.02
CA VAL A 849 31.10 15.15 -27.99
C VAL A 849 30.59 13.85 -28.62
N ALA A 850 31.01 12.72 -28.05
CA ALA A 850 30.45 11.42 -28.37
C ALA A 850 29.07 11.28 -27.70
N ASP A 851 28.01 11.57 -28.45
CA ASP A 851 26.61 11.49 -28.03
C ASP A 851 26.11 10.06 -28.17
N THR A 852 26.63 9.20 -27.28
CA THR A 852 26.61 7.74 -27.42
C THR A 852 25.20 7.17 -27.56
N GLY A 853 24.24 7.67 -26.77
CA GLY A 853 22.86 7.17 -26.78
C GLY A 853 22.08 7.54 -28.04
N ASN A 854 22.57 8.53 -28.80
CA ASN A 854 22.04 8.89 -30.12
C ASN A 854 22.90 8.37 -31.28
N HIS A 855 23.97 7.60 -30.99
CA HIS A 855 24.88 7.01 -31.97
C HIS A 855 25.46 8.04 -32.96
N ARG A 856 25.92 9.19 -32.46
CA ARG A 856 26.42 10.31 -33.28
C ARG A 856 27.51 11.10 -32.57
N ILE A 857 28.18 11.97 -33.32
CA ILE A 857 29.05 13.03 -32.79
C ILE A 857 28.31 14.37 -32.89
N VAL A 858 28.33 15.15 -31.80
CA VAL A 858 27.78 16.50 -31.76
C VAL A 858 28.93 17.48 -31.52
N VAL A 859 28.95 18.57 -32.30
CA VAL A 859 29.97 19.61 -32.19
C VAL A 859 29.34 20.87 -31.65
N PHE A 860 29.93 21.36 -30.57
CA PHE A 860 29.59 22.66 -29.99
C PHE A 860 30.65 23.69 -30.33
N SER A 861 30.22 24.93 -30.54
CA SER A 861 31.09 26.10 -30.53
C SER A 861 31.60 26.38 -29.11
N PRO A 862 32.66 27.22 -28.95
CA PRO A 862 33.16 27.62 -27.64
C PRO A 862 32.11 28.25 -26.71
N ASP A 863 31.09 28.92 -27.28
CA ASP A 863 29.96 29.51 -26.56
C ASP A 863 28.82 28.51 -26.25
N GLY A 864 28.96 27.24 -26.67
CA GLY A 864 28.04 26.15 -26.32
C GLY A 864 26.85 25.98 -27.26
N GLN A 865 26.89 26.54 -28.48
CA GLN A 865 25.86 26.32 -29.49
C GLN A 865 26.19 25.10 -30.34
N VAL A 866 25.19 24.30 -30.73
CA VAL A 866 25.39 23.19 -31.66
C VAL A 866 25.71 23.77 -33.03
N VAL A 867 26.92 23.49 -33.54
CA VAL A 867 27.37 23.95 -34.87
C VAL A 867 27.29 22.86 -35.92
N ASN A 868 27.43 21.60 -35.51
CA ASN A 868 27.32 20.45 -36.41
C ASN A 868 26.93 19.19 -35.62
N ALA A 869 26.36 18.20 -36.31
CA ALA A 869 26.19 16.84 -35.78
C ALA A 869 26.13 15.85 -36.93
N TRP A 870 26.83 14.72 -36.81
CA TRP A 870 26.83 13.66 -37.81
C TRP A 870 26.85 12.28 -37.19
N GLY A 871 26.33 11.30 -37.92
CA GLY A 871 26.20 9.92 -37.48
C GLY A 871 24.76 9.52 -37.19
N SER A 872 24.52 8.22 -37.29
CA SER A 872 23.28 7.53 -36.94
C SER A 872 23.60 6.09 -36.55
N PHE A 873 22.66 5.41 -35.89
CA PHE A 873 22.80 3.98 -35.62
C PHE A 873 23.01 3.17 -36.90
N GLY A 874 24.05 2.33 -36.94
CA GLY A 874 24.35 1.42 -38.04
C GLY A 874 25.84 1.08 -38.16
N ASP A 875 26.19 0.31 -39.19
CA ASP A 875 27.55 -0.23 -39.44
C ASP A 875 28.20 0.31 -40.73
N GLN A 876 27.49 1.14 -41.50
CA GLN A 876 28.02 1.74 -42.73
C GLN A 876 29.03 2.86 -42.42
N PRO A 877 29.86 3.28 -43.40
CA PRO A 877 30.74 4.44 -43.23
C PRO A 877 30.00 5.67 -42.73
N GLY A 878 30.50 6.29 -41.65
CA GLY A 878 29.86 7.45 -41.01
C GLY A 878 28.65 7.14 -40.13
N GLN A 879 28.24 5.88 -40.01
CA GLN A 879 27.29 5.41 -38.98
C GLN A 879 28.06 4.84 -37.78
N PHE A 880 27.41 4.82 -36.62
CA PHE A 880 28.01 4.37 -35.37
C PHE A 880 27.12 3.39 -34.63
N ASN A 881 27.73 2.56 -33.79
CA ASN A 881 27.05 1.75 -32.79
C ASN A 881 27.68 2.03 -31.43
N GLU A 882 27.11 3.05 -30.77
CA GLU A 882 27.60 3.62 -29.51
C GLU A 882 29.05 4.09 -29.65
N PRO A 883 29.29 5.27 -30.24
CA PRO A 883 30.61 5.86 -30.21
C PRO A 883 30.93 6.25 -28.76
N TRP A 884 32.03 5.75 -28.19
CA TRP A 884 32.36 6.01 -26.79
C TRP A 884 33.39 7.12 -26.62
N ASP A 885 34.25 7.34 -27.61
CA ASP A 885 35.26 8.40 -27.57
C ASP A 885 35.45 9.08 -28.92
N VAL A 886 35.91 10.32 -28.85
CA VAL A 886 36.25 11.17 -29.98
C VAL A 886 37.51 11.95 -29.66
N ALA A 887 38.48 11.95 -30.57
CA ALA A 887 39.74 12.68 -30.44
C ALA A 887 40.00 13.52 -31.69
N VAL A 888 40.63 14.69 -31.52
CA VAL A 888 41.09 15.53 -32.63
C VAL A 888 42.59 15.32 -32.80
N GLY A 889 43.00 14.88 -33.98
CA GLY A 889 44.41 14.62 -34.29
C GLY A 889 45.20 15.91 -34.51
N PRO A 890 46.55 15.84 -34.51
CA PRO A 890 47.41 16.98 -34.82
C PRO A 890 47.20 17.58 -36.22
N ASP A 891 46.63 16.79 -37.13
CA ASP A 891 46.23 17.18 -38.49
C ASP A 891 44.86 17.90 -38.54
N GLY A 892 44.19 18.04 -37.39
CA GLY A 892 42.85 18.60 -37.25
C GLY A 892 41.72 17.61 -37.55
N ASN A 893 42.03 16.41 -38.04
CA ASN A 893 41.02 15.40 -38.35
C ASN A 893 40.44 14.77 -37.08
N VAL A 894 39.20 14.28 -37.18
CA VAL A 894 38.43 13.75 -36.04
C VAL A 894 38.42 12.22 -36.10
N TYR A 895 38.78 11.58 -35.00
CA TYR A 895 38.87 10.13 -34.86
C TYR A 895 37.86 9.67 -33.84
N VAL A 896 37.06 8.66 -34.17
CA VAL A 896 35.95 8.17 -33.33
C VAL A 896 36.14 6.69 -33.04
N ALA A 897 36.05 6.32 -31.77
CA ALA A 897 35.99 4.94 -31.32
C ALA A 897 34.56 4.43 -31.45
N ASP A 898 34.31 3.66 -32.51
CA ASP A 898 33.00 3.08 -32.81
C ASP A 898 32.90 1.70 -32.13
N THR A 899 32.65 1.73 -30.82
CA THR A 899 32.97 0.65 -29.89
C THR A 899 32.29 -0.67 -30.24
N TRP A 900 30.97 -0.67 -30.52
CA TRP A 900 30.25 -1.91 -30.84
C TRP A 900 30.20 -2.24 -32.33
N ASN A 901 30.84 -1.43 -33.18
CA ASN A 901 31.22 -1.84 -34.54
C ASN A 901 32.70 -2.29 -34.62
N HIS A 902 33.41 -2.29 -33.48
CA HIS A 902 34.76 -2.84 -33.34
C HIS A 902 35.80 -2.19 -34.27
N ARG A 903 35.68 -0.87 -34.47
CA ARG A 903 36.53 -0.12 -35.41
C ARG A 903 36.82 1.30 -34.93
N ILE A 904 37.84 1.89 -35.52
CA ILE A 904 38.10 3.33 -35.48
C ILE A 904 37.68 3.94 -36.81
N GLN A 905 37.03 5.10 -36.76
CA GLN A 905 36.67 5.87 -37.95
C GLN A 905 37.34 7.24 -37.92
N LYS A 906 37.87 7.68 -39.06
CA LYS A 906 38.52 8.99 -39.26
C LYS A 906 37.64 9.87 -40.15
N PHE A 907 37.50 11.13 -39.76
CA PHE A 907 36.67 12.15 -40.40
C PHE A 907 37.44 13.46 -40.59
N THR A 908 36.97 14.28 -41.52
CA THR A 908 37.38 15.69 -41.60
C THR A 908 36.84 16.49 -40.40
N PRO A 909 37.35 17.70 -40.11
CA PRO A 909 36.79 18.58 -39.08
C PRO A 909 35.30 18.89 -39.27
N GLU A 910 34.81 18.81 -40.51
CA GLU A 910 33.41 19.02 -40.92
C GLU A 910 32.54 17.77 -40.77
N GLY A 911 33.11 16.63 -40.38
CA GLY A 911 32.39 15.37 -40.16
C GLY A 911 32.21 14.48 -41.39
N GLU A 912 32.98 14.72 -42.46
CA GLU A 912 32.96 13.87 -43.65
C GLU A 912 33.82 12.62 -43.43
N PHE A 913 33.26 11.45 -43.73
CA PHE A 913 33.96 10.17 -43.56
C PHE A 913 35.18 10.08 -44.49
N MET A 914 36.34 9.71 -43.93
CA MET A 914 37.58 9.51 -44.69
C MET A 914 37.95 8.03 -44.81
N THR A 915 38.10 7.35 -43.67
CA THR A 915 38.52 5.94 -43.64
C THR A 915 38.11 5.28 -42.31
N ALA A 916 38.14 3.95 -42.28
CA ALA A 916 37.92 3.15 -41.09
C ALA A 916 38.79 1.89 -41.11
N TRP A 917 39.19 1.44 -39.93
CA TRP A 917 39.94 0.19 -39.76
C TRP A 917 39.55 -0.50 -38.46
N GLY A 918 39.75 -1.81 -38.41
CA GLY A 918 39.29 -2.66 -37.33
C GLY A 918 38.21 -3.65 -37.76
N SER A 919 38.14 -4.76 -37.05
CA SER A 919 37.07 -5.75 -37.12
C SER A 919 37.02 -6.52 -35.80
N PHE A 920 35.88 -7.18 -35.52
CA PHE A 920 35.71 -7.95 -34.30
C PHE A 920 36.65 -9.16 -34.22
N VAL A 921 37.53 -9.19 -33.22
CA VAL A 921 38.30 -10.38 -32.84
C VAL A 921 38.50 -10.44 -31.34
N SER A 922 38.27 -11.62 -30.75
CA SER A 922 38.77 -11.96 -29.41
C SER A 922 40.16 -12.54 -29.48
N THR A 923 41.08 -11.98 -28.69
CA THR A 923 42.39 -12.59 -28.42
C THR A 923 42.46 -13.26 -27.05
N ASP A 924 41.34 -13.33 -26.32
CA ASP A 924 41.27 -13.76 -24.92
C ASP A 924 42.31 -13.06 -24.03
N GLY A 925 42.63 -11.80 -24.37
CA GLY A 925 43.59 -10.98 -23.65
C GLY A 925 45.06 -11.23 -23.97
N GLN A 926 45.36 -12.07 -24.96
CA GLN A 926 46.73 -12.30 -25.42
C GLN A 926 47.17 -11.22 -26.42
N LEU A 927 48.44 -10.82 -26.36
CA LEU A 927 49.07 -10.00 -27.41
C LEU A 927 49.26 -10.86 -28.66
N GLY A 928 49.01 -10.29 -29.84
CA GLY A 928 49.06 -11.04 -31.10
C GLY A 928 48.51 -10.25 -32.28
N GLN A 929 47.46 -10.76 -32.93
CA GLN A 929 46.87 -10.14 -34.12
C GLN A 929 46.52 -8.67 -33.88
N MET A 930 47.12 -7.77 -34.67
CA MET A 930 46.91 -6.32 -34.60
C MET A 930 45.94 -5.82 -35.67
N GLY A 931 45.38 -4.62 -35.49
CA GLY A 931 44.41 -4.04 -36.42
C GLY A 931 43.00 -4.63 -36.32
N VAL A 932 42.73 -5.33 -35.21
CA VAL A 932 41.43 -5.91 -34.86
C VAL A 932 41.10 -5.55 -33.42
N PHE A 933 39.82 -5.49 -33.07
CA PHE A 933 39.35 -5.04 -31.77
C PHE A 933 38.23 -5.93 -31.22
N TRP A 934 38.16 -6.05 -29.90
CA TRP A 934 36.93 -6.52 -29.24
C TRP A 934 36.02 -5.34 -28.93
N GLY A 935 36.60 -4.20 -28.54
CA GLY A 935 35.83 -3.02 -28.17
C GLY A 935 36.78 -1.86 -27.97
N PRO A 936 37.10 -1.09 -29.03
CA PRO A 936 37.94 0.07 -28.90
C PRO A 936 37.18 1.13 -28.10
N ARG A 937 37.79 1.71 -27.07
CA ARG A 937 37.08 2.65 -26.18
C ARG A 937 37.66 4.05 -26.16
N ALA A 938 38.95 4.21 -25.87
CA ALA A 938 39.58 5.52 -25.79
C ALA A 938 40.70 5.66 -26.81
N ILE A 939 40.88 6.90 -27.26
CA ILE A 939 41.82 7.29 -28.29
C ILE A 939 42.69 8.44 -27.76
N ALA A 940 44.00 8.35 -27.92
CA ALA A 940 44.92 9.47 -27.68
C ALA A 940 46.03 9.49 -28.74
N PHE A 941 46.75 10.61 -28.82
CA PHE A 941 47.88 10.77 -29.73
C PHE A 941 49.19 10.84 -28.94
N THR A 942 50.20 10.12 -29.44
CA THR A 942 51.60 10.32 -29.03
C THR A 942 52.13 11.65 -29.59
N GLN A 943 53.24 12.15 -29.04
CA GLN A 943 53.87 13.38 -29.54
C GLN A 943 54.31 13.29 -31.01
N ASP A 944 54.70 12.11 -31.46
CA ASP A 944 55.09 11.84 -32.85
C ASP A 944 53.87 11.69 -33.79
N GLY A 945 52.64 11.89 -33.26
CA GLY A 945 51.41 11.85 -34.03
C GLY A 945 50.78 10.47 -34.21
N ASN A 946 51.36 9.41 -33.63
CA ASN A 946 50.77 8.06 -33.67
C ASN A 946 49.55 7.94 -32.76
N LEU A 947 48.56 7.15 -33.18
CA LEU A 947 47.29 6.93 -32.50
C LEU A 947 47.39 5.77 -31.51
N LEU A 948 47.04 6.01 -30.24
CA LEU A 948 46.88 5.00 -29.21
C LEU A 948 45.40 4.65 -29.07
N VAL A 949 45.08 3.36 -29.05
CA VAL A 949 43.70 2.86 -28.90
C VAL A 949 43.64 1.82 -27.80
N THR A 950 42.79 2.04 -26.80
CA THR A 950 42.50 1.02 -25.78
C THR A 950 41.52 0.00 -26.35
N ASP A 951 41.99 -1.23 -26.56
CA ASP A 951 41.19 -2.37 -27.01
C ASP A 951 40.70 -3.15 -25.79
N THR A 952 39.65 -2.62 -25.16
CA THR A 952 39.36 -2.97 -23.77
C THR A 952 39.02 -4.44 -23.55
N GLY A 953 38.24 -5.04 -24.45
CA GLY A 953 37.88 -6.46 -24.33
C GLY A 953 39.07 -7.40 -24.55
N ASN A 954 40.06 -6.99 -25.34
CA ASN A 954 41.32 -7.73 -25.51
C ASN A 954 42.42 -7.27 -24.54
N LYS A 955 42.09 -6.40 -23.58
CA LYS A 955 42.95 -6.02 -22.44
C LYS A 955 44.33 -5.50 -22.85
N ARG A 956 44.40 -4.71 -23.93
CA ARG A 956 45.65 -4.20 -24.50
C ARG A 956 45.50 -2.78 -25.04
N VAL A 957 46.62 -2.12 -25.26
CA VAL A 957 46.69 -0.87 -26.04
C VAL A 957 47.37 -1.16 -27.37
N GLN A 958 46.76 -0.71 -28.46
CA GLN A 958 47.32 -0.80 -29.81
C GLN A 958 47.71 0.58 -30.32
N VAL A 959 48.83 0.64 -31.03
CA VAL A 959 49.42 1.86 -31.59
C VAL A 959 49.33 1.80 -33.11
N PHE A 960 48.84 2.86 -33.73
CA PHE A 960 48.63 2.98 -35.18
C PHE A 960 49.24 4.26 -35.74
N THR A 961 49.50 4.28 -37.05
CA THR A 961 49.70 5.53 -37.77
C THR A 961 48.37 6.31 -37.88
N PRO A 962 48.39 7.62 -38.19
CA PRO A 962 47.17 8.40 -38.47
C PRO A 962 46.30 7.85 -39.62
N GLU A 963 46.86 7.00 -40.48
CA GLU A 963 46.18 6.33 -41.59
C GLU A 963 45.56 4.98 -41.19
N GLY A 964 45.80 4.51 -39.97
CA GLY A 964 45.24 3.26 -39.43
C GLY A 964 46.13 2.02 -39.57
N GLU A 965 47.41 2.19 -39.95
CA GLU A 965 48.34 1.07 -40.07
C GLU A 965 48.89 0.69 -38.68
N PRO A 966 48.86 -0.60 -38.28
CA PRO A 966 49.33 -1.05 -36.97
C PRO A 966 50.86 -0.91 -36.82
N ILE A 967 51.31 -0.29 -35.73
CA ILE A 967 52.73 -0.07 -35.40
C ILE A 967 53.20 -1.07 -34.35
N THR A 968 52.62 -1.01 -33.15
CA THR A 968 52.94 -1.91 -32.03
C THR A 968 51.76 -2.04 -31.06
N GLN A 969 51.88 -2.92 -30.07
CA GLN A 969 50.91 -3.10 -28.98
C GLN A 969 51.65 -3.37 -27.68
N PHE A 970 51.04 -3.00 -26.55
CA PHE A 970 51.57 -3.27 -25.22
C PHE A 970 50.44 -3.55 -24.23
N GLY A 971 50.79 -4.14 -23.09
CA GLY A 971 49.82 -4.64 -22.10
C GLY A 971 49.52 -6.13 -22.27
N GLY A 972 48.24 -6.48 -22.17
CA GLY A 972 47.73 -7.85 -22.15
C GLY A 972 46.95 -8.12 -20.86
N ALA A 973 46.22 -9.23 -20.81
CA ALA A 973 45.46 -9.61 -19.63
C ALA A 973 46.35 -9.85 -18.41
N GLY A 974 46.05 -9.20 -17.30
CA GLY A 974 46.72 -9.50 -16.03
C GLY A 974 46.45 -8.46 -14.95
N ILE A 975 46.82 -8.83 -13.72
CA ILE A 975 46.76 -7.96 -12.53
C ILE A 975 48.15 -7.35 -12.20
N GLU A 976 49.21 -7.91 -12.80
CA GLU A 976 50.59 -7.48 -12.61
C GLU A 976 50.83 -6.10 -13.25
N GLU A 977 51.84 -5.38 -12.76
CA GLU A 977 52.24 -4.10 -13.33
C GLU A 977 52.61 -4.23 -14.83
N GLY A 978 52.13 -3.28 -15.64
CA GLY A 978 52.28 -3.31 -17.09
C GLY A 978 51.24 -4.15 -17.83
N TYR A 979 50.37 -4.92 -17.14
CA TYR A 979 49.23 -5.65 -17.69
C TYR A 979 47.90 -5.01 -17.26
N PHE A 980 46.81 -5.34 -17.95
CA PHE A 980 45.51 -4.70 -17.76
C PHE A 980 44.37 -5.68 -17.51
N ASP A 981 43.37 -5.21 -16.77
CA ASP A 981 42.03 -5.76 -16.71
C ASP A 981 41.02 -4.62 -16.93
N GLU A 982 40.38 -4.66 -18.10
CA GLU A 982 39.52 -3.59 -18.62
C GLU A 982 40.20 -2.19 -18.69
N PRO A 983 41.20 -2.02 -19.58
CA PRO A 983 41.79 -0.70 -19.84
C PRO A 983 40.80 0.20 -20.58
N VAL A 984 40.46 1.37 -20.04
CA VAL A 984 39.44 2.29 -20.59
C VAL A 984 40.06 3.59 -21.08
N GLY A 985 40.15 4.61 -20.23
CA GLY A 985 40.72 5.92 -20.56
C GLY A 985 42.20 5.86 -20.85
N ILE A 986 42.66 6.67 -21.79
CA ILE A 986 44.08 6.84 -22.12
C ILE A 986 44.39 8.32 -22.35
N ALA A 987 45.49 8.80 -21.81
CA ALA A 987 45.95 10.19 -21.96
C ALA A 987 47.48 10.24 -22.09
N VAL A 988 48.00 11.29 -22.73
CA VAL A 988 49.44 11.48 -22.96
C VAL A 988 49.84 12.87 -22.45
N ASP A 989 50.94 12.97 -21.70
CA ASP A 989 51.46 14.24 -21.19
C ASP A 989 52.46 14.93 -22.14
N ALA A 990 52.88 16.14 -21.76
CA ALA A 990 53.81 16.96 -22.54
C ALA A 990 55.25 16.44 -22.59
N GLU A 991 55.60 15.36 -21.88
CA GLU A 991 56.85 14.59 -22.07
C GLU A 991 56.65 13.31 -22.88
N GLY A 992 55.41 13.00 -23.28
CA GLY A 992 55.05 11.81 -24.02
C GLY A 992 54.81 10.58 -23.14
N ASN A 993 54.71 10.73 -21.82
CA ASN A 993 54.30 9.62 -20.96
C ASN A 993 52.82 9.31 -21.15
N ILE A 994 52.46 8.04 -21.08
CA ILE A 994 51.12 7.53 -21.36
C ILE A 994 50.48 7.07 -20.06
N TYR A 995 49.24 7.47 -19.80
CA TYR A 995 48.46 7.09 -18.63
C TYR A 995 47.27 6.27 -19.08
N VAL A 996 47.09 5.08 -18.49
CA VAL A 996 46.00 4.15 -18.84
C VAL A 996 45.17 3.85 -17.60
N ALA A 997 43.84 3.99 -17.71
CA ALA A 997 42.89 3.63 -16.68
C ALA A 997 42.65 2.12 -16.71
N ASP A 998 43.32 1.40 -15.81
CA ASP A 998 43.21 -0.04 -15.64
C ASP A 998 42.07 -0.34 -14.66
N THR A 999 40.85 -0.30 -15.20
CA THR A 999 39.64 0.02 -14.42
C THR A 999 39.27 -1.09 -13.44
N TRP A 1000 39.28 -2.36 -13.87
CA TRP A 1000 38.91 -3.47 -12.99
C TRP A 1000 40.03 -3.87 -12.03
N ASN A 1001 41.27 -3.49 -12.33
CA ASN A 1001 42.38 -3.51 -11.36
C ASN A 1001 42.41 -2.27 -10.45
N GLN A 1002 41.43 -1.36 -10.58
CA GLN A 1002 41.24 -0.20 -9.71
C GLN A 1002 42.45 0.74 -9.63
N ARG A 1003 43.16 0.94 -10.75
CA ARG A 1003 44.41 1.72 -10.76
C ARG A 1003 44.61 2.50 -12.06
N ILE A 1004 45.42 3.55 -11.97
CA ILE A 1004 45.99 4.21 -13.15
C ILE A 1004 47.43 3.73 -13.30
N GLN A 1005 47.83 3.42 -14.53
CA GLN A 1005 49.20 3.03 -14.86
C GLN A 1005 49.85 4.06 -15.80
N LYS A 1006 51.08 4.45 -15.47
CA LYS A 1006 51.93 5.37 -16.24
C LYS A 1006 53.00 4.57 -16.99
N PHE A 1007 53.18 4.87 -18.27
CA PHE A 1007 54.17 4.27 -19.18
C PHE A 1007 55.06 5.37 -19.79
N SER A 1008 56.29 5.00 -20.16
CA SER A 1008 57.20 5.88 -20.90
C SER A 1008 56.75 6.05 -22.35
N PRO A 1009 57.31 7.03 -23.10
CA PRO A 1009 57.11 7.14 -24.54
C PRO A 1009 57.44 5.85 -25.32
N ASP A 1010 58.37 5.04 -24.80
CA ASP A 1010 58.76 3.74 -25.34
C ASP A 1010 57.87 2.57 -24.86
N PHE A 1011 56.68 2.87 -24.35
CA PHE A 1011 55.67 1.91 -23.86
C PHE A 1011 56.12 1.02 -22.68
N GLN A 1012 57.17 1.42 -21.95
CA GLN A 1012 57.62 0.68 -20.76
C GLN A 1012 56.83 1.13 -19.54
N PHE A 1013 56.40 0.19 -18.71
CA PHE A 1013 55.75 0.52 -17.43
C PHE A 1013 56.69 1.33 -16.54
N LEU A 1014 56.17 2.41 -15.96
CA LEU A 1014 56.91 3.27 -15.03
C LEU A 1014 56.35 3.19 -13.61
N LYS A 1015 55.03 3.32 -13.44
CA LYS A 1015 54.39 3.40 -12.12
C LYS A 1015 52.89 3.12 -12.19
N ALA A 1016 52.31 2.65 -11.08
CA ALA A 1016 50.87 2.60 -10.87
C ALA A 1016 50.45 3.20 -9.52
N TRP A 1017 49.20 3.63 -9.40
CA TRP A 1017 48.58 3.99 -8.12
C TRP A 1017 47.08 3.65 -8.11
N PRO A 1018 46.51 3.30 -6.95
CA PRO A 1018 45.11 2.92 -6.84
C PRO A 1018 44.16 4.11 -6.99
N VAL A 1019 42.93 3.83 -7.43
CA VAL A 1019 41.82 4.78 -7.56
C VAL A 1019 40.68 4.38 -6.59
N PRO A 1020 40.50 5.10 -5.47
CA PRO A 1020 39.55 4.74 -4.39
C PRO A 1020 38.07 4.66 -4.77
N GLY A 1021 37.68 5.14 -5.95
CA GLY A 1021 36.28 5.18 -6.40
C GLY A 1021 35.86 4.09 -7.38
N TRP A 1022 36.81 3.37 -7.97
CA TRP A 1022 36.54 2.34 -8.97
C TRP A 1022 36.21 0.99 -8.32
N GLU A 1023 35.24 1.00 -7.42
CA GLU A 1023 34.78 -0.17 -6.68
C GLU A 1023 33.63 -0.87 -7.42
N GLY A 1024 33.96 -1.81 -8.31
CA GLY A 1024 32.96 -2.64 -9.01
C GLY A 1024 33.41 -3.10 -10.39
N GLN A 1025 32.68 -4.05 -10.97
CA GLN A 1025 32.90 -4.55 -12.33
C GLN A 1025 31.72 -4.21 -13.25
N ASP A 1026 31.03 -3.09 -12.99
CA ASP A 1026 29.93 -2.65 -13.85
C ASP A 1026 30.45 -2.41 -15.28
N ILE A 1027 29.73 -2.98 -16.25
CA ILE A 1027 30.02 -2.85 -17.68
C ILE A 1027 29.79 -1.43 -18.20
N LEU A 1028 29.12 -0.56 -17.44
CA LEU A 1028 28.92 0.85 -17.74
C LEU A 1028 29.92 1.77 -17.05
N MET A 1029 30.66 1.29 -16.02
CA MET A 1029 31.70 2.06 -15.32
C MET A 1029 32.97 2.14 -16.17
N LYS A 1030 33.14 3.28 -16.86
CA LYS A 1030 34.13 3.45 -17.93
C LYS A 1030 34.80 4.82 -17.81
N PRO A 1031 35.73 4.95 -16.85
CA PRO A 1031 36.33 6.23 -16.53
C PRO A 1031 37.38 6.64 -17.58
N TYR A 1032 37.28 7.88 -18.06
CA TYR A 1032 38.27 8.50 -18.92
C TYR A 1032 39.33 9.25 -18.10
N LEU A 1033 40.46 9.53 -18.74
CA LEU A 1033 41.59 10.25 -18.17
C LEU A 1033 41.90 11.48 -19.02
N ALA A 1034 42.43 12.52 -18.38
CA ALA A 1034 43.07 13.65 -19.04
C ALA A 1034 44.31 14.08 -18.27
N VAL A 1035 45.24 14.76 -18.94
CA VAL A 1035 46.45 15.30 -18.31
C VAL A 1035 46.63 16.75 -18.73
N ASP A 1036 46.96 17.62 -17.78
CA ASP A 1036 47.22 19.03 -18.07
C ASP A 1036 48.71 19.34 -18.29
N SER A 1037 49.02 20.61 -18.58
CA SER A 1037 50.39 21.09 -18.80
C SER A 1037 51.27 21.10 -17.54
N ASN A 1038 50.70 20.86 -16.35
CA ASN A 1038 51.44 20.66 -15.10
C ASN A 1038 51.66 19.17 -14.79
N HIS A 1039 51.32 18.28 -15.72
CA HIS A 1039 51.36 16.82 -15.57
C HIS A 1039 50.44 16.31 -14.46
N TRP A 1040 49.34 17.02 -14.19
CA TRP A 1040 48.30 16.53 -13.29
C TRP A 1040 47.34 15.62 -14.05
N VAL A 1041 47.08 14.45 -13.48
CA VAL A 1041 46.24 13.41 -14.05
C VAL A 1041 44.84 13.54 -13.46
N TYR A 1042 43.86 13.80 -14.32
CA TYR A 1042 42.45 13.87 -13.99
C TYR A 1042 41.79 12.55 -14.36
N ALA A 1043 40.98 12.00 -13.46
CA ALA A 1043 40.20 10.80 -13.73
C ALA A 1043 38.75 11.00 -13.31
N ALA A 1044 37.82 10.54 -14.15
CA ALA A 1044 36.43 10.42 -13.76
C ALA A 1044 36.24 9.28 -12.75
N ASP A 1045 35.39 9.51 -11.74
CA ASP A 1045 34.88 8.50 -10.82
C ASP A 1045 33.35 8.43 -10.98
N PRO A 1046 32.85 7.58 -11.92
CA PRO A 1046 31.44 7.55 -12.28
C PRO A 1046 30.53 7.20 -11.10
N THR A 1047 30.98 6.30 -10.22
CA THR A 1047 30.25 5.79 -9.07
C THR A 1047 30.40 6.67 -7.83
N GLY A 1048 31.48 7.42 -7.72
CA GLY A 1048 31.66 8.43 -6.67
C GLY A 1048 31.13 9.82 -7.04
N TRP A 1049 30.60 10.01 -8.26
CA TRP A 1049 30.12 11.28 -8.80
C TRP A 1049 31.12 12.42 -8.64
N ARG A 1050 32.39 12.16 -8.95
CA ARG A 1050 33.47 13.14 -8.76
C ARG A 1050 34.59 13.00 -9.78
N VAL A 1051 35.38 14.05 -9.93
CA VAL A 1051 36.66 14.02 -10.62
C VAL A 1051 37.78 13.97 -9.59
N LEU A 1052 38.75 13.08 -9.81
CA LEU A 1052 39.91 12.87 -8.94
C LEU A 1052 41.19 13.32 -9.65
N VAL A 1053 42.09 13.99 -8.93
CA VAL A 1053 43.31 14.59 -9.51
C VAL A 1053 44.58 14.17 -8.78
N TRP A 1054 45.58 13.70 -9.52
CA TRP A 1054 46.90 13.35 -8.98
C TRP A 1054 48.01 14.16 -9.66
N ASP A 1055 49.17 14.28 -9.03
CA ASP A 1055 50.39 14.61 -9.78
C ASP A 1055 50.92 13.41 -10.56
N ALA A 1056 51.90 13.65 -11.43
CA ALA A 1056 52.60 12.63 -12.20
C ALA A 1056 53.29 11.53 -11.36
N GLN A 1057 53.41 11.71 -10.04
CA GLN A 1057 53.94 10.71 -9.11
C GLN A 1057 52.83 9.91 -8.41
N GLY A 1058 51.55 10.16 -8.70
CA GLY A 1058 50.42 9.47 -8.10
C GLY A 1058 50.05 9.98 -6.71
N ASN A 1059 50.48 11.19 -6.33
CA ASN A 1059 50.02 11.80 -5.09
C ASN A 1059 48.72 12.57 -5.34
N PRO A 1060 47.67 12.38 -4.53
CA PRO A 1060 46.39 13.07 -4.68
C PRO A 1060 46.57 14.58 -4.50
N LYS A 1061 45.90 15.40 -5.34
CA LYS A 1061 45.95 16.87 -5.31
C LYS A 1061 44.61 17.49 -5.00
N ALA A 1062 43.57 17.08 -5.71
CA ALA A 1062 42.25 17.65 -5.60
C ALA A 1062 41.17 16.62 -5.95
N ALA A 1063 39.96 16.83 -5.43
CA ALA A 1063 38.75 16.16 -5.90
C ALA A 1063 37.58 17.15 -5.87
N TRP A 1064 36.61 17.00 -6.76
CA TRP A 1064 35.36 17.76 -6.70
C TRP A 1064 34.22 16.97 -7.33
N GLY A 1065 32.98 17.28 -6.93
CA GLY A 1065 31.79 16.60 -7.40
C GLY A 1065 31.02 15.87 -6.31
N GLU A 1066 29.71 15.78 -6.50
CA GLU A 1066 28.80 14.94 -5.74
C GLU A 1066 27.59 14.58 -6.60
N TYR A 1067 26.73 13.67 -6.13
CA TYR A 1067 25.51 13.31 -6.86
C TYR A 1067 24.55 14.50 -6.99
N GLY A 1068 24.10 14.78 -8.21
CA GLY A 1068 23.05 15.77 -8.45
C GLY A 1068 23.09 16.39 -9.84
N ALA A 1069 22.33 17.46 -10.01
CA ALA A 1069 22.22 18.20 -11.28
C ALA A 1069 22.64 19.68 -11.15
N GLY A 1070 23.17 20.08 -10.00
CA GLY A 1070 23.75 21.41 -9.78
C GLY A 1070 25.03 21.67 -10.59
N PRO A 1071 25.58 22.89 -10.54
CA PRO A 1071 26.74 23.30 -11.34
C PRO A 1071 28.06 22.64 -10.91
N GLY A 1072 28.17 22.08 -9.71
CA GLY A 1072 29.31 21.28 -9.26
C GLY A 1072 28.97 19.82 -9.00
N GLN A 1073 27.82 19.35 -9.49
CA GLN A 1073 27.28 18.02 -9.21
C GLN A 1073 27.12 17.22 -10.50
N PHE A 1074 27.16 15.89 -10.39
CA PHE A 1074 27.13 14.97 -11.52
C PHE A 1074 26.09 13.87 -11.30
N GLY A 1075 25.40 13.44 -12.36
CA GLY A 1075 24.49 12.30 -12.33
C GLY A 1075 25.24 11.00 -12.62
N TYR A 1076 26.04 11.00 -13.69
CA TYR A 1076 26.94 9.89 -14.04
C TYR A 1076 28.05 10.40 -14.95
N LEU A 1077 29.26 10.64 -14.41
CA LEU A 1077 30.37 11.18 -15.21
C LEU A 1077 31.29 10.08 -15.74
N ASN A 1078 31.60 10.11 -17.04
CA ASN A 1078 32.60 9.20 -17.62
C ASN A 1078 33.77 9.97 -18.22
N GLY A 1079 33.46 11.04 -18.97
CA GLY A 1079 34.43 11.79 -19.75
C GLY A 1079 35.09 12.91 -18.96
N VAL A 1080 36.39 13.07 -19.14
CA VAL A 1080 37.16 14.24 -18.69
C VAL A 1080 38.15 14.61 -19.78
N ALA A 1081 38.27 15.91 -20.08
CA ALA A 1081 39.21 16.45 -21.06
C ALA A 1081 39.82 17.75 -20.54
N VAL A 1082 41.08 18.01 -20.89
CA VAL A 1082 41.73 19.30 -20.63
C VAL A 1082 41.84 20.04 -21.97
N ALA A 1083 41.26 21.24 -22.03
CA ALA A 1083 41.31 22.08 -23.21
C ALA A 1083 42.67 22.79 -23.34
N PRO A 1084 43.05 23.26 -24.54
CA PRO A 1084 44.30 23.99 -24.75
C PRO A 1084 44.44 25.28 -23.93
N ASP A 1085 43.32 25.89 -23.55
CA ASP A 1085 43.24 27.05 -22.65
C ASP A 1085 43.43 26.68 -21.16
N GLY A 1086 43.62 25.40 -20.85
CA GLY A 1086 43.81 24.83 -19.51
C GLY A 1086 42.52 24.49 -18.77
N PHE A 1087 41.34 24.84 -19.33
CA PHE A 1087 40.07 24.53 -18.67
C PHE A 1087 39.76 23.04 -18.73
N ILE A 1088 39.06 22.56 -17.70
CA ILE A 1088 38.70 21.16 -17.57
C ILE A 1088 37.25 21.00 -18.03
N TRP A 1089 37.02 20.02 -18.89
CA TRP A 1089 35.68 19.66 -19.36
C TRP A 1089 35.28 18.27 -18.88
N VAL A 1090 34.03 18.11 -18.45
CA VAL A 1090 33.48 16.86 -17.90
C VAL A 1090 32.19 16.48 -18.61
N ALA A 1091 32.04 15.21 -19.00
CA ALA A 1091 30.81 14.68 -19.59
C ALA A 1091 29.93 14.06 -18.50
N ASP A 1092 28.71 14.56 -18.35
CA ASP A 1092 27.73 14.11 -17.38
C ASP A 1092 26.55 13.44 -18.11
N ALA A 1093 26.59 12.11 -18.16
CA ALA A 1093 25.76 11.29 -19.03
C ALA A 1093 24.27 11.34 -18.63
N ASP A 1094 23.98 11.17 -17.34
CA ASP A 1094 22.60 11.10 -16.83
C ASP A 1094 21.87 12.45 -16.91
N ASN A 1095 22.60 13.55 -16.70
CA ASN A 1095 22.07 14.89 -16.88
C ASN A 1095 22.15 15.38 -18.35
N ALA A 1096 22.62 14.54 -19.27
CA ALA A 1096 22.71 14.79 -20.70
C ALA A 1096 23.46 16.10 -21.06
N ARG A 1097 24.61 16.35 -20.42
CA ARG A 1097 25.33 17.64 -20.54
C ARG A 1097 26.85 17.48 -20.49
N VAL A 1098 27.57 18.51 -20.94
CA VAL A 1098 29.01 18.68 -20.74
C VAL A 1098 29.28 19.99 -20.00
N MET A 1099 30.30 20.01 -19.15
CA MET A 1099 30.51 21.08 -18.16
C MET A 1099 31.96 21.56 -18.18
N LYS A 1100 32.18 22.89 -18.20
CA LYS A 1100 33.50 23.55 -18.18
C LYS A 1100 33.83 24.01 -16.76
N PHE A 1101 35.05 23.75 -16.30
CA PHE A 1101 35.58 24.12 -14.98
C PHE A 1101 36.91 24.86 -15.13
N GLU A 1102 37.16 25.83 -14.24
CA GLU A 1102 38.44 26.54 -14.20
C GLU A 1102 39.62 25.59 -13.93
N PRO A 1103 40.83 25.90 -14.41
CA PRO A 1103 42.03 25.14 -14.09
C PRO A 1103 42.28 25.11 -12.57
N ILE A 1104 42.68 23.96 -12.05
CA ILE A 1104 43.05 23.84 -10.63
C ILE A 1104 44.46 24.43 -10.44
N ARG A 1105 44.64 25.25 -9.40
CA ARG A 1105 45.90 25.96 -9.11
C ARG A 1105 46.61 25.44 -7.87
#